data_AF-A0A7X0TWJ9-F1
#
_entry.id   AF-A0A7X0TWJ9-F1
#
_cell.length_a   1.000
_cell.length_b   1.000
_cell.length_c   1.000
_cell.angle_alpha   90.00
_cell.angle_beta   90.00
_cell.angle_gamma   90.00
#
_symmetry.space_group_name_H-M   'P 1'
#
loop_
_entity.id
_entity.type
_entity.pdbx_description
1 polymer ?
#
loop_
_entity_poly.entity_id
_entity_poly.type
_entity_poly.pdbx_seq_one_letter_code
_entity_poly.pdbx_strand_id
1 'polypeptide(L)'
;MRFRPLIVSTIALALLPLSGPAYAEDPAATPAPGVTQTPTEQPPAEQPPAEETPPAEAPADPESKVEDGLGVDGGTERAIVELTGPAETAPVATQAAAESVDVVLQPQSQSFMVVEGTAEELAKLAEDPRVSSIHRDRTYTPAEVAPSLSLIGADKVHAGGNTGAGQVVAVLDTGIDVDHPWFQGRIVAQACFSATEDSGVVSLCPNGMNEQRDGNAADATTPNCLLDGVNLCDHGSHVAGIAAGTGGVAPGAGIVAVQVFSRLNDEDSCGEPACLVAYESSLRQALDYVASLNQPVAAVNMSLGGMLYDTNCDATVEGAIFKEKFDALLAKGAATVVAAGNEYYEGTAHPACVSTAVAVGANDNADAIAEWSNRGPLLDLFAPGVDIESAVPDNTTIVYSGTSMATPQVAGALALMKAASPDKPMAELIETLKSTGRPYVYDVAGAQVTTPRLDLAAALTGAAAQPPVTQSPSPVADDTAPEPDPSDSSGPTPEPEDPAEPAPSPSSTPVPLPTVTVTVTVTETAKPPAAVCTRGTAARKLATPQWAVELHRASGTIPDETLTCYLKLIGKSSKVFPELTKASSLGKAYRVLKSSKTRKAKLDSALLTAWLNWAHGTNGTTALSAAEKVRLSSKPSAAALKKATSNILKTVK
;
A
#
# COMPACT_ATOMS: atom_id res chain seq x y z
N MET A 1 -44.25 40.77 4.28
CA MET A 1 -45.56 40.40 3.70
C MET A 1 -45.38 40.15 2.20
N ARG A 2 -46.07 39.12 1.68
CA ARG A 2 -46.01 38.50 0.34
C ARG A 2 -46.06 39.54 -0.81
N PHE A 3 -45.51 39.32 -2.03
CA PHE A 3 -45.96 38.34 -3.03
C PHE A 3 -44.94 38.16 -4.19
N ARG A 4 -44.71 36.90 -4.60
CA ARG A 4 -44.60 36.44 -6.02
C ARG A 4 -46.04 36.07 -6.49
N PRO A 5 -46.43 35.78 -7.77
CA PRO A 5 -45.62 35.23 -8.89
C PRO A 5 -46.07 35.50 -10.38
N LEU A 6 -45.28 34.96 -11.35
CA LEU A 6 -45.56 34.20 -12.61
C LEU A 6 -46.46 34.72 -13.78
N ILE A 7 -45.97 34.51 -15.02
CA ILE A 7 -46.53 33.80 -16.23
C ILE A 7 -45.78 34.31 -17.49
N VAL A 8 -44.81 33.60 -18.11
CA VAL A 8 -44.84 32.54 -19.15
C VAL A 8 -45.65 32.89 -20.43
N SER A 9 -44.98 32.96 -21.59
CA SER A 9 -45.55 32.46 -22.85
C SER A 9 -44.47 32.17 -23.91
N THR A 10 -44.42 30.92 -24.35
CA THR A 10 -43.69 30.38 -25.51
C THR A 10 -44.51 30.56 -26.79
N ILE A 11 -43.87 30.85 -27.93
CA ILE A 11 -44.36 30.54 -29.28
C ILE A 11 -43.16 30.12 -30.14
N ALA A 12 -43.25 28.93 -30.73
CA ALA A 12 -42.38 28.43 -31.79
C ALA A 12 -43.16 28.45 -33.12
N LEU A 13 -42.51 28.77 -34.24
CA LEU A 13 -42.93 28.34 -35.57
C LEU A 13 -41.77 28.33 -36.55
N ALA A 14 -41.72 27.30 -37.38
CA ALA A 14 -40.62 26.90 -38.24
C ALA A 14 -40.90 27.11 -39.75
N LEU A 15 -39.82 26.94 -40.54
CA LEU A 15 -39.72 26.43 -41.93
C LEU A 15 -39.39 27.38 -43.12
N LEU A 16 -38.42 26.88 -43.89
CA LEU A 16 -37.71 27.27 -45.15
C LEU A 16 -38.62 27.35 -46.41
N PRO A 17 -38.18 27.89 -47.60
CA PRO A 17 -37.35 27.16 -48.60
C PRO A 17 -36.39 27.97 -49.54
N LEU A 18 -35.61 27.18 -50.30
CA LEU A 18 -34.56 27.35 -51.35
C LEU A 18 -34.72 28.41 -52.49
N SER A 19 -33.58 28.89 -53.05
CA SER A 19 -33.10 28.76 -54.48
C SER A 19 -32.09 29.86 -54.95
N GLY A 20 -31.05 29.52 -55.72
CA GLY A 20 -30.06 30.43 -56.39
C GLY A 20 -30.48 30.95 -57.79
N PRO A 21 -29.64 31.66 -58.59
CA PRO A 21 -28.63 31.03 -59.49
C PRO A 21 -27.36 31.89 -59.85
N ALA A 22 -26.61 31.46 -60.90
CA ALA A 22 -25.17 31.62 -61.20
C ALA A 22 -24.76 32.54 -62.39
N TYR A 23 -23.44 32.66 -62.65
CA TYR A 23 -22.71 32.90 -63.93
C TYR A 23 -21.26 32.34 -63.77
N ALA A 24 -20.76 31.28 -64.44
CA ALA A 24 -20.35 31.02 -65.86
C ALA A 24 -18.98 31.68 -66.24
N GLU A 25 -17.99 31.10 -66.96
CA GLU A 25 -17.77 29.84 -67.72
C GLU A 25 -16.26 29.64 -68.11
N ASP A 26 -15.96 28.42 -68.59
CA ASP A 26 -14.77 27.61 -69.00
C ASP A 26 -13.83 28.14 -70.16
N PRO A 27 -12.80 27.43 -70.76
CA PRO A 27 -12.69 25.96 -70.98
C PRO A 27 -11.29 25.25 -70.97
N ALA A 28 -11.36 23.92 -71.08
CA ALA A 28 -10.31 22.88 -71.12
C ALA A 28 -9.79 22.47 -72.52
N ALA A 29 -8.72 21.65 -72.57
CA ALA A 29 -8.45 20.64 -73.63
C ALA A 29 -7.46 19.52 -73.17
N THR A 30 -7.76 18.27 -73.57
CA THR A 30 -6.99 16.98 -73.46
C THR A 30 -6.40 16.57 -74.84
N PRO A 31 -5.68 15.43 -75.10
CA PRO A 31 -4.80 14.52 -74.30
C PRO A 31 -3.45 14.03 -75.00
N ALA A 32 -2.51 13.44 -74.22
CA ALA A 32 -1.41 12.40 -74.37
C ALA A 32 -0.63 12.10 -75.71
N PRO A 33 0.53 11.33 -75.80
CA PRO A 33 1.26 10.47 -74.82
C PRO A 33 2.84 10.40 -74.87
N GLY A 34 3.46 9.63 -73.94
CA GLY A 34 4.81 8.96 -74.02
C GLY A 34 6.03 9.76 -73.48
N VAL A 35 7.10 9.26 -72.85
CA VAL A 35 7.75 7.92 -72.75
C VAL A 35 8.69 7.92 -71.51
N THR A 36 8.79 6.75 -70.87
CA THR A 36 9.82 6.14 -70.00
C THR A 36 11.13 6.87 -69.67
N GLN A 37 11.59 6.78 -68.40
CA GLN A 37 13.00 6.49 -68.05
C GLN A 37 13.21 6.05 -66.58
N THR A 38 13.98 4.97 -66.42
CA THR A 38 14.47 4.34 -65.18
C THR A 38 15.83 4.98 -64.74
N PRO A 39 16.49 4.56 -63.63
CA PRO A 39 17.16 5.46 -62.67
C PRO A 39 18.67 5.60 -62.89
N THR A 40 19.32 6.57 -62.24
CA THR A 40 20.79 6.62 -62.15
C THR A 40 21.27 7.10 -60.77
N GLU A 41 22.33 6.43 -60.37
CA GLU A 41 23.05 6.28 -59.09
C GLU A 41 23.98 7.47 -58.75
N GLN A 42 24.21 7.74 -57.45
CA GLN A 42 25.34 8.54 -56.93
C GLN A 42 25.63 8.21 -55.44
N PRO A 43 26.82 8.50 -54.88
CA PRO A 43 27.83 7.54 -54.42
C PRO A 43 28.04 7.57 -52.87
N PRO A 44 28.95 6.76 -52.27
CA PRO A 44 28.83 6.34 -50.88
C PRO A 44 29.39 7.36 -49.88
N ALA A 45 28.71 7.50 -48.74
CA ALA A 45 29.17 8.21 -47.56
C ALA A 45 29.55 7.21 -46.44
N GLU A 46 30.60 7.54 -45.70
CA GLU A 46 31.33 6.73 -44.72
C GLU A 46 30.49 6.04 -43.64
N GLN A 47 30.88 4.79 -43.32
CA GLN A 47 30.37 4.02 -42.18
C GLN A 47 30.88 4.59 -40.85
N PRO A 48 30.01 4.80 -39.85
CA PRO A 48 30.44 4.94 -38.45
C PRO A 48 30.83 3.56 -37.88
N PRO A 49 31.72 3.50 -36.87
CA PRO A 49 32.22 2.23 -36.34
C PRO A 49 31.12 1.43 -35.65
N ALA A 50 31.18 0.12 -35.81
CA ALA A 50 30.24 -0.85 -35.27
C ALA A 50 30.17 -0.78 -33.73
N GLU A 51 28.97 -0.54 -33.22
CA GLU A 51 28.62 -0.85 -31.83
C GLU A 51 28.62 -2.38 -31.69
N GLU A 52 29.52 -2.92 -30.86
CA GLU A 52 29.49 -4.32 -30.47
C GLU A 52 28.18 -4.60 -29.73
N THR A 53 27.31 -5.39 -30.35
CA THR A 53 26.13 -5.96 -29.73
C THR A 53 26.56 -6.72 -28.47
N PRO A 54 26.03 -6.42 -27.27
CA PRO A 54 26.29 -7.28 -26.11
C PRO A 54 25.77 -8.68 -26.44
N PRO A 55 26.46 -9.75 -25.99
CA PRO A 55 26.00 -11.11 -26.26
C PRO A 55 24.60 -11.28 -25.70
N ALA A 56 23.73 -11.88 -26.51
CA ALA A 56 22.37 -12.25 -26.11
C ALA A 56 22.41 -12.90 -24.72
N GLU A 57 21.61 -12.35 -23.81
CA GLU A 57 21.33 -12.95 -22.53
C GLU A 57 20.92 -14.40 -22.79
N ALA A 58 21.54 -15.34 -22.08
CA ALA A 58 21.19 -16.75 -22.23
C ALA A 58 19.66 -16.88 -22.03
N PRO A 59 18.95 -17.61 -22.90
CA PRO A 59 17.51 -17.73 -22.79
C PRO A 59 17.17 -18.19 -21.37
N ALA A 60 16.22 -17.50 -20.75
CA ALA A 60 15.69 -17.89 -19.44
C ALA A 60 15.36 -19.38 -19.49
N ASP A 61 15.76 -20.10 -18.44
CA ASP A 61 15.42 -21.51 -18.26
C ASP A 61 13.92 -21.69 -18.53
N PRO A 62 13.49 -22.57 -19.46
CA PRO A 62 12.08 -22.73 -19.80
C PRO A 62 11.19 -22.96 -18.58
N GLU A 63 11.71 -23.66 -17.56
CA GLU A 63 11.01 -23.88 -16.29
C GLU A 63 10.78 -22.56 -15.52
N SER A 64 11.66 -21.57 -15.64
CA SER A 64 11.53 -20.26 -14.98
C SER A 64 10.44 -19.37 -15.57
N LYS A 65 9.94 -19.69 -16.77
CA LYS A 65 8.85 -18.98 -17.42
C LYS A 65 7.48 -19.47 -16.94
N VAL A 66 7.39 -20.67 -16.35
CA VAL A 66 6.14 -21.25 -15.85
C VAL A 66 5.96 -20.87 -14.37
N GLU A 67 4.76 -20.43 -13.98
CA GLU A 67 4.43 -20.19 -12.58
C GLU A 67 4.55 -21.48 -11.75
N ASP A 68 5.25 -21.40 -10.62
CA ASP A 68 5.42 -22.53 -9.70
C ASP A 68 4.06 -23.10 -9.28
N GLY A 69 3.91 -24.43 -9.35
CA GLY A 69 2.69 -25.13 -8.97
C GLY A 69 1.58 -25.09 -10.04
N LEU A 70 1.88 -24.70 -11.28
CA LEU A 70 0.94 -24.79 -12.39
C LEU A 70 0.86 -26.23 -12.93
N GLY A 71 -0.30 -26.88 -12.83
CA GLY A 71 -0.56 -28.21 -13.41
C GLY A 71 -0.02 -29.42 -12.64
N VAL A 72 0.44 -29.22 -11.40
CA VAL A 72 1.14 -30.24 -10.57
C VAL A 72 0.23 -31.34 -10.00
N ASP A 73 -1.09 -31.17 -10.05
CA ASP A 73 -2.06 -32.15 -9.53
C ASP A 73 -2.43 -33.25 -10.55
N GLY A 74 -1.73 -33.31 -11.69
CA GLY A 74 -1.94 -34.31 -12.75
C GLY A 74 -3.16 -34.05 -13.64
N GLY A 75 -3.85 -32.92 -13.45
CA GLY A 75 -4.93 -32.44 -14.32
C GLY A 75 -4.45 -31.35 -15.29
N THR A 76 -5.30 -31.00 -16.26
CA THR A 76 -5.09 -29.82 -17.12
C THR A 76 -5.47 -28.54 -16.37
N GLU A 77 -4.67 -27.50 -16.53
CA GLU A 77 -4.84 -26.19 -15.90
C GLU A 77 -5.01 -25.11 -16.97
N ARG A 78 -5.92 -24.16 -16.71
CA ARG A 78 -6.15 -23.01 -17.58
C ARG A 78 -5.13 -21.91 -17.27
N ALA A 79 -4.34 -21.53 -18.27
CA ALA A 79 -3.19 -20.64 -18.12
C ALA A 79 -3.18 -19.53 -19.18
N ILE A 80 -2.67 -18.37 -18.80
CA ILE A 80 -2.32 -17.28 -19.71
C ILE A 80 -0.87 -17.46 -20.14
N VAL A 81 -0.65 -17.45 -21.45
CA VAL A 81 0.66 -17.46 -22.09
C VAL A 81 0.93 -16.06 -22.60
N GLU A 82 1.85 -15.36 -21.95
CA GLU A 82 2.35 -14.05 -22.37
C GLU A 82 3.34 -14.22 -23.51
N LEU A 83 3.23 -13.37 -24.53
CA LEU A 83 3.98 -13.46 -25.78
C LEU A 83 4.85 -12.22 -25.98
N THR A 84 5.93 -12.35 -26.74
CA THR A 84 6.81 -11.22 -27.07
C THR A 84 6.16 -10.17 -27.98
N GLY A 85 5.03 -10.49 -28.63
CA GLY A 85 4.20 -9.52 -29.35
C GLY A 85 2.91 -10.13 -29.93
N PRO A 86 1.94 -9.30 -30.39
CA PRO A 86 0.64 -9.79 -30.87
C PRO A 86 0.70 -10.60 -32.16
N ALA A 87 1.78 -10.46 -32.94
CA ALA A 87 1.99 -11.25 -34.15
C ALA A 87 2.35 -12.72 -33.85
N GLU A 88 2.81 -13.00 -32.63
CA GLU A 88 3.28 -14.33 -32.22
C GLU A 88 2.14 -15.26 -31.78
N THR A 89 0.94 -14.74 -31.60
CA THR A 89 -0.22 -15.50 -31.09
C THR A 89 -0.64 -16.63 -32.04
N ALA A 90 -0.51 -16.46 -33.36
CA ALA A 90 -0.80 -17.50 -34.35
C ALA A 90 0.24 -18.64 -34.40
N PRO A 91 1.54 -18.36 -34.49
CA PRO A 91 2.52 -19.42 -34.56
C PRO A 91 2.75 -20.13 -33.20
N VAL A 92 2.57 -19.45 -32.05
CA VAL A 92 2.62 -20.10 -30.73
C VAL A 92 1.39 -20.99 -30.49
N ALA A 93 0.20 -20.59 -30.95
CA ALA A 93 -0.99 -21.46 -30.91
C ALA A 93 -0.83 -22.74 -31.74
N THR A 94 -0.09 -22.68 -32.86
CA THR A 94 0.23 -23.87 -33.66
C THR A 94 1.18 -24.81 -32.91
N GLN A 95 2.13 -24.26 -32.14
CA GLN A 95 3.02 -25.04 -31.28
C GLN A 95 2.28 -25.65 -30.07
N ALA A 96 1.39 -24.89 -29.43
CA ALA A 96 0.53 -25.40 -28.36
C ALA A 96 -0.25 -26.64 -28.81
N ALA A 97 -0.88 -26.60 -29.99
CA ALA A 97 -1.58 -27.76 -30.54
C ALA A 97 -0.65 -28.96 -30.83
N ALA A 98 0.62 -28.74 -31.19
CA ALA A 98 1.59 -29.80 -31.39
C ALA A 98 2.03 -30.46 -30.08
N GLU A 99 2.01 -29.71 -28.97
CA GLU A 99 2.33 -30.17 -27.62
C GLU A 99 1.09 -30.68 -26.85
N SER A 100 -0.05 -30.88 -27.54
CA SER A 100 -1.33 -31.27 -26.92
C SER A 100 -1.88 -30.28 -25.89
N VAL A 101 -1.46 -29.02 -25.98
CA VAL A 101 -2.01 -27.89 -25.21
C VAL A 101 -3.20 -27.31 -25.95
N ASP A 102 -4.38 -27.32 -25.32
CA ASP A 102 -5.61 -26.80 -25.90
C ASP A 102 -5.62 -25.27 -25.89
N VAL A 103 -5.88 -24.64 -27.04
CA VAL A 103 -5.98 -23.18 -27.13
C VAL A 103 -7.41 -22.73 -26.82
N VAL A 104 -7.58 -22.05 -25.69
CA VAL A 104 -8.89 -21.58 -25.18
C VAL A 104 -9.24 -20.20 -25.73
N LEU A 105 -8.28 -19.29 -25.82
CA LEU A 105 -8.49 -17.93 -26.33
C LEU A 105 -7.27 -17.44 -27.10
N GLN A 106 -7.51 -16.84 -28.27
CA GLN A 106 -6.46 -16.30 -29.14
C GLN A 106 -6.81 -14.89 -29.64
N PRO A 107 -6.58 -13.84 -28.83
CA PRO A 107 -6.84 -12.46 -29.23
C PRO A 107 -5.90 -12.03 -30.38
N GLN A 108 -6.47 -11.41 -31.42
CA GLN A 108 -5.71 -11.06 -32.65
C GLN A 108 -4.85 -9.79 -32.51
N SER A 109 -5.04 -9.01 -31.44
CA SER A 109 -4.40 -7.70 -31.24
C SER A 109 -3.73 -7.55 -29.87
N GLN A 110 -3.55 -8.64 -29.13
CA GLN A 110 -2.97 -8.63 -27.78
C GLN A 110 -1.83 -9.65 -27.71
N SER A 111 -0.82 -9.35 -26.91
CA SER A 111 0.38 -10.18 -26.74
C SER A 111 0.19 -11.28 -25.71
N PHE A 112 -0.99 -11.88 -25.63
CA PHE A 112 -1.22 -13.07 -24.81
C PHE A 112 -2.21 -14.02 -25.49
N MET A 113 -2.22 -15.27 -25.06
CA MET A 113 -3.26 -16.24 -25.35
C MET A 113 -3.62 -17.03 -24.10
N VAL A 114 -4.78 -17.69 -24.12
CA VAL A 114 -5.17 -18.59 -23.03
C VAL A 114 -5.15 -20.02 -23.55
N VAL A 115 -4.59 -20.91 -22.73
CA VAL A 115 -4.47 -22.34 -23.02
C VAL A 115 -4.94 -23.19 -21.84
N GLU A 116 -5.20 -24.47 -22.10
CA GLU A 116 -5.39 -25.52 -21.10
C GLU A 116 -4.39 -26.65 -21.36
N GLY A 117 -3.62 -27.03 -20.33
CA GLY A 117 -2.60 -28.08 -20.46
C GLY A 117 -2.10 -28.56 -19.11
N THR A 118 -1.48 -29.74 -19.09
CA THR A 118 -0.80 -30.30 -17.90
C THR A 118 0.52 -29.58 -17.62
N ALA A 119 1.09 -29.77 -16.43
CA ALA A 119 2.40 -29.19 -16.09
C ALA A 119 3.49 -29.52 -17.13
N GLU A 120 3.52 -30.76 -17.61
CA GLU A 120 4.51 -31.21 -18.61
C GLU A 120 4.32 -30.52 -19.97
N GLU A 121 3.08 -30.35 -20.40
CA GLU A 121 2.74 -29.73 -21.68
C GLU A 121 2.98 -28.20 -21.64
N LEU A 122 2.66 -27.55 -20.52
CA LEU A 122 2.93 -26.13 -20.32
C LEU A 122 4.44 -25.84 -20.19
N ALA A 123 5.21 -26.72 -19.55
CA ALA A 123 6.68 -26.60 -19.49
C ALA A 123 7.32 -26.70 -20.87
N LYS A 124 6.85 -27.62 -21.73
CA LYS A 124 7.31 -27.70 -23.13
C LYS A 124 6.92 -26.47 -23.94
N LEU A 125 5.70 -25.96 -23.76
CA LEU A 125 5.28 -24.74 -24.44
C LEU A 125 6.13 -23.53 -24.05
N ALA A 126 6.61 -23.47 -22.80
CA ALA A 126 7.50 -22.42 -22.32
C ALA A 126 8.90 -22.43 -22.98
N GLU A 127 9.33 -23.54 -23.57
CA GLU A 127 10.59 -23.61 -24.34
C GLU A 127 10.56 -22.72 -25.59
N ASP A 128 9.37 -22.37 -26.09
CA ASP A 128 9.22 -21.46 -27.22
C ASP A 128 9.85 -20.08 -26.89
N PRO A 129 10.80 -19.58 -27.70
CA PRO A 129 11.41 -18.27 -27.48
C PRO A 129 10.42 -17.09 -27.60
N ARG A 130 9.25 -17.30 -28.21
CA ARG A 130 8.17 -16.30 -28.31
C ARG A 130 7.31 -16.21 -27.06
N VAL A 131 7.38 -17.22 -26.17
CA VAL A 131 6.70 -17.21 -24.87
C VAL A 131 7.57 -16.51 -23.84
N SER A 132 7.03 -15.45 -23.24
CA SER A 132 7.69 -14.66 -22.21
C SER A 132 7.37 -15.15 -20.80
N SER A 133 6.14 -15.61 -20.55
CA SER A 133 5.76 -16.31 -19.31
C SER A 133 4.47 -17.10 -19.48
N ILE A 134 4.26 -18.09 -18.61
CA ILE A 134 3.02 -18.85 -18.47
C ILE A 134 2.58 -18.78 -17.00
N HIS A 135 1.37 -18.32 -16.75
CA HIS A 135 0.82 -18.22 -15.39
C HIS A 135 -0.66 -18.60 -15.35
N ARG A 136 -1.18 -18.96 -14.19
CA ARG A 136 -2.59 -19.37 -14.03
C ARG A 136 -3.52 -18.26 -14.52
N ASP A 137 -4.56 -18.64 -15.24
CA ASP A 137 -5.66 -17.74 -15.59
C ASP A 137 -6.60 -17.64 -14.37
N ARG A 138 -6.36 -16.62 -13.54
CA ARG A 138 -7.02 -16.46 -12.24
C ARG A 138 -8.48 -16.05 -12.43
N THR A 139 -9.36 -16.70 -11.69
CA THR A 139 -10.76 -16.31 -11.59
C THR A 139 -10.92 -15.21 -10.55
N TYR A 140 -11.65 -14.16 -10.90
CA TYR A 140 -12.08 -13.13 -9.97
C TYR A 140 -13.60 -13.26 -9.81
N THR A 141 -14.05 -13.58 -8.60
CA THR A 141 -15.47 -13.48 -8.24
C THR A 141 -15.75 -12.11 -7.66
N PRO A 142 -16.90 -11.47 -7.91
CA PRO A 142 -17.26 -10.21 -7.24
C PRO A 142 -17.22 -10.43 -5.72
N ALA A 143 -16.40 -9.67 -5.00
CA ALA A 143 -16.43 -9.65 -3.55
C ALA A 143 -17.55 -8.69 -3.14
N GLU A 144 -18.78 -9.20 -3.05
CA GLU A 144 -19.94 -8.39 -2.69
C GLU A 144 -19.71 -7.64 -1.37
N VAL A 145 -20.28 -6.43 -1.21
CA VAL A 145 -20.32 -5.73 0.09
C VAL A 145 -21.13 -6.52 1.14
N ALA A 146 -22.03 -7.38 0.67
CA ALA A 146 -23.01 -8.12 1.46
C ALA A 146 -22.44 -9.05 2.55
N PRO A 147 -21.36 -9.83 2.36
CA PRO A 147 -20.79 -10.69 3.40
C PRO A 147 -20.25 -9.88 4.58
N SER A 148 -19.60 -8.74 4.30
CA SER A 148 -19.08 -7.87 5.36
C SER A 148 -20.21 -7.24 6.19
N LEU A 149 -21.28 -6.76 5.54
CA LEU A 149 -22.47 -6.24 6.22
C LEU A 149 -23.17 -7.30 7.05
N SER A 150 -23.26 -8.53 6.53
CA SER A 150 -23.89 -9.66 7.22
C SER A 150 -23.09 -10.08 8.45
N LEU A 151 -21.75 -10.04 8.36
CA LEU A 151 -20.85 -10.40 9.46
C LEU A 151 -20.99 -9.46 10.66
N ILE A 152 -21.15 -8.16 10.42
CA ILE A 152 -21.38 -7.15 11.46
C ILE A 152 -22.86 -6.98 11.81
N GLY A 153 -23.77 -7.59 11.04
CA GLY A 153 -25.22 -7.53 11.24
C GLY A 153 -25.87 -6.23 10.76
N ALA A 154 -25.24 -5.47 9.87
CA ALA A 154 -25.80 -4.23 9.30
C ALA A 154 -27.02 -4.51 8.40
N ASP A 155 -27.03 -5.65 7.70
CA ASP A 155 -28.17 -6.15 6.92
C ASP A 155 -29.46 -6.25 7.75
N LYS A 156 -29.35 -6.75 8.99
CA LYS A 156 -30.47 -6.85 9.94
C LYS A 156 -30.97 -5.48 10.38
N VAL A 157 -30.06 -4.51 10.53
CA VAL A 157 -30.41 -3.14 10.91
C VAL A 157 -31.16 -2.45 9.77
N HIS A 158 -30.70 -2.62 8.53
CA HIS A 158 -31.36 -2.11 7.33
C HIS A 158 -32.75 -2.73 7.16
N ALA A 159 -32.89 -4.04 7.40
CA ALA A 159 -34.19 -4.72 7.38
C ALA A 159 -35.16 -4.17 8.43
N GLY A 160 -34.64 -3.64 9.55
CA GLY A 160 -35.40 -2.90 10.56
C GLY A 160 -35.79 -1.47 10.16
N GLY A 161 -35.39 -1.00 8.96
CA GLY A 161 -35.69 0.33 8.43
C GLY A 161 -34.73 1.43 8.88
N ASN A 162 -33.74 1.13 9.72
CA ASN A 162 -32.73 2.09 10.10
C ASN A 162 -31.61 2.12 9.05
N THR A 163 -31.49 3.24 8.36
CA THR A 163 -30.46 3.47 7.34
C THR A 163 -29.43 4.50 7.79
N GLY A 164 -29.59 5.13 8.97
CA GLY A 164 -28.74 6.23 9.41
C GLY A 164 -29.26 7.61 8.97
N ALA A 165 -30.48 7.65 8.44
CA ALA A 165 -31.15 8.89 8.04
C ALA A 165 -31.18 9.93 9.17
N GLY A 166 -30.85 11.17 8.82
CA GLY A 166 -30.76 12.28 9.77
C GLY A 166 -29.41 12.39 10.49
N GLN A 167 -28.47 11.48 10.24
CA GLN A 167 -27.07 11.57 10.69
C GLN A 167 -26.14 11.84 9.50
N VAL A 168 -24.91 12.26 9.80
CA VAL A 168 -23.87 12.54 8.82
C VAL A 168 -22.57 11.86 9.19
N VAL A 169 -21.87 11.29 8.20
CA VAL A 169 -20.48 10.82 8.34
C VAL A 169 -19.57 11.79 7.60
N ALA A 170 -18.59 12.37 8.29
CA ALA A 170 -17.52 13.13 7.67
C ALA A 170 -16.40 12.18 7.25
N VAL A 171 -15.90 12.32 6.02
CA VAL A 171 -14.82 11.51 5.46
C VAL A 171 -13.65 12.44 5.16
N LEU A 172 -12.56 12.32 5.92
CA LEU A 172 -11.31 13.05 5.73
C LEU A 172 -10.34 12.15 4.98
N ASP A 173 -10.25 12.33 3.67
CA ASP A 173 -9.51 11.42 2.79
C ASP A 173 -9.02 12.12 1.52
N THR A 174 -8.75 11.39 0.45
CA THR A 174 -8.18 11.85 -0.82
C THR A 174 -9.15 12.65 -1.70
N GLY A 175 -10.43 12.71 -1.30
CA GLY A 175 -11.53 13.27 -2.09
C GLY A 175 -12.62 12.22 -2.33
N ILE A 176 -13.75 12.62 -2.92
CA ILE A 176 -14.84 11.73 -3.32
C ILE A 176 -15.25 12.11 -4.75
N ASP A 177 -15.55 11.13 -5.60
CA ASP A 177 -16.29 11.37 -6.84
C ASP A 177 -17.73 11.78 -6.47
N VAL A 178 -17.97 13.09 -6.40
CA VAL A 178 -19.20 13.67 -5.85
C VAL A 178 -20.43 13.37 -6.70
N ASP A 179 -20.25 12.98 -7.96
CA ASP A 179 -21.31 12.65 -8.91
C ASP A 179 -21.55 11.13 -9.00
N HIS A 180 -20.76 10.32 -8.30
CA HIS A 180 -20.91 8.87 -8.28
C HIS A 180 -22.33 8.45 -7.85
N PRO A 181 -23.00 7.52 -8.55
CA PRO A 181 -24.36 7.05 -8.25
C PRO A 181 -24.60 6.67 -6.80
N TRP A 182 -23.58 6.12 -6.13
CA TRP A 182 -23.68 5.71 -4.73
C TRP A 182 -23.85 6.88 -3.76
N PHE A 183 -23.48 8.10 -4.14
CA PHE A 183 -23.53 9.29 -3.29
C PHE A 183 -24.60 10.31 -3.71
N GLN A 184 -25.43 9.99 -4.70
CA GLN A 184 -26.41 10.93 -5.24
C GLN A 184 -27.33 11.50 -4.14
N GLY A 185 -27.28 12.83 -3.99
CA GLY A 185 -28.05 13.55 -2.97
C GLY A 185 -27.59 13.33 -1.53
N ARG A 186 -26.41 12.71 -1.32
CA ARG A 186 -25.88 12.37 0.01
C ARG A 186 -24.78 13.32 0.48
N ILE A 187 -24.05 13.95 -0.43
CA ILE A 187 -23.02 14.93 -0.09
C ILE A 187 -23.71 16.20 0.45
N VAL A 188 -23.54 16.49 1.75
CA VAL A 188 -24.20 17.61 2.45
C VAL A 188 -23.28 18.81 2.71
N ALA A 189 -21.96 18.59 2.69
CA ALA A 189 -20.96 19.66 2.70
C ALA A 189 -19.65 19.14 2.10
N GLN A 190 -18.81 20.06 1.61
CA GLN A 190 -17.54 19.72 0.99
C GLN A 190 -16.44 20.71 1.39
N ALA A 191 -15.22 20.21 1.57
CA ALA A 191 -14.04 21.06 1.70
C ALA A 191 -12.79 20.33 1.17
N CYS A 192 -11.75 21.11 0.90
CA CYS A 192 -10.42 20.62 0.62
C CYS A 192 -9.39 21.46 1.37
N PHE A 193 -8.41 20.76 1.94
CA PHE A 193 -7.23 21.33 2.58
C PHE A 193 -6.01 20.55 2.10
N SER A 194 -5.30 21.10 1.13
CA SER A 194 -4.19 20.42 0.45
C SER A 194 -2.99 21.35 0.42
N ALA A 195 -1.79 20.86 0.70
CA ALA A 195 -0.62 21.71 0.79
C ALA A 195 -0.19 22.22 -0.59
N THR A 196 0.37 23.43 -0.60
CA THR A 196 1.07 24.02 -1.75
C THR A 196 2.46 24.41 -1.27
N GLU A 197 3.50 23.72 -1.72
CA GLU A 197 4.91 24.01 -1.35
C GLU A 197 5.77 24.14 -2.62
N ASP A 198 6.82 24.96 -2.57
CA ASP A 198 7.70 25.29 -3.70
C ASP A 198 8.75 24.19 -4.00
N SER A 199 8.30 22.95 -4.18
CA SER A 199 8.92 21.92 -5.02
C SER A 199 8.18 20.59 -4.85
N GLY A 200 7.67 20.02 -5.95
CA GLY A 200 7.15 18.65 -5.99
C GLY A 200 5.77 18.43 -5.34
N VAL A 201 5.26 19.34 -4.50
CA VAL A 201 3.92 19.20 -3.89
C VAL A 201 2.86 19.89 -4.74
N VAL A 202 1.83 19.16 -5.12
CA VAL A 202 0.68 19.62 -5.90
C VAL A 202 -0.57 19.52 -5.05
N SER A 203 -1.28 20.64 -4.93
CA SER A 203 -2.59 20.66 -4.29
C SER A 203 -3.61 19.84 -5.08
N LEU A 204 -4.39 19.06 -4.35
CA LEU A 204 -5.53 18.30 -4.88
C LEU A 204 -6.85 19.07 -4.78
N CYS A 205 -6.84 20.31 -4.28
CA CYS A 205 -8.03 21.14 -4.35
C CYS A 205 -8.34 21.49 -5.82
N PRO A 206 -9.60 21.41 -6.27
CA PRO A 206 -9.97 21.71 -7.65
C PRO A 206 -9.56 23.10 -8.13
N ASN A 207 -9.54 24.09 -7.23
CA ASN A 207 -9.07 25.46 -7.51
C ASN A 207 -7.53 25.60 -7.55
N GLY A 208 -6.78 24.53 -7.27
CA GLY A 208 -5.31 24.52 -7.19
C GLY A 208 -4.72 25.26 -6.00
N MET A 209 -5.55 25.78 -5.09
CA MET A 209 -5.12 26.51 -3.90
C MET A 209 -4.93 25.57 -2.72
N ASN A 210 -4.44 26.10 -1.60
CA ASN A 210 -4.25 25.32 -0.38
C ASN A 210 -5.56 24.94 0.33
N GLU A 211 -6.64 25.68 0.06
CA GLU A 211 -7.98 25.36 0.54
C GLU A 211 -9.07 25.67 -0.48
N GLN A 212 -10.16 24.91 -0.39
CA GLN A 212 -11.42 25.18 -1.07
C GLN A 212 -12.58 24.75 -0.17
N ARG A 213 -13.69 25.48 -0.18
CA ARG A 213 -14.91 25.11 0.55
C ARG A 213 -16.09 25.17 -0.40
N ASP A 214 -17.08 24.32 -0.14
CA ASP A 214 -18.32 24.22 -0.91
C ASP A 214 -18.11 23.84 -2.39
N GLY A 215 -19.21 23.77 -3.14
CA GLY A 215 -19.17 23.41 -4.56
C GLY A 215 -18.62 22.00 -4.76
N ASN A 216 -17.58 21.86 -5.58
CA ASN A 216 -16.90 20.60 -5.87
C ASN A 216 -15.58 20.46 -5.07
N ALA A 217 -15.45 21.12 -3.92
CA ALA A 217 -14.17 21.21 -3.20
C ALA A 217 -13.47 19.87 -2.98
N ALA A 218 -14.24 18.79 -2.75
CA ALA A 218 -13.68 17.47 -2.48
C ALA A 218 -13.67 16.52 -3.70
N ASP A 219 -13.93 17.02 -4.90
CA ASP A 219 -14.08 16.22 -6.11
C ASP A 219 -12.80 15.47 -6.49
N ALA A 220 -12.86 14.14 -6.48
CA ALA A 220 -11.76 13.25 -6.81
C ALA A 220 -11.56 13.00 -8.31
N THR A 221 -12.42 13.57 -9.18
CA THR A 221 -12.35 13.39 -10.64
C THR A 221 -11.51 14.48 -11.34
N THR A 222 -10.86 15.35 -10.56
CA THR A 222 -10.11 16.49 -11.13
C THR A 222 -8.80 16.04 -11.80
N PRO A 223 -8.27 16.81 -12.77
CA PRO A 223 -6.97 16.52 -13.39
C PRO A 223 -5.80 16.42 -12.41
N ASN A 224 -5.88 17.07 -11.24
CA ASN A 224 -4.83 17.00 -10.22
C ASN A 224 -4.77 15.63 -9.54
N CYS A 225 -5.89 14.89 -9.53
CA CYS A 225 -5.97 13.52 -9.05
C CYS A 225 -5.46 12.49 -10.07
N LEU A 226 -5.22 12.88 -11.32
CA LEU A 226 -4.77 11.98 -12.37
C LEU A 226 -3.25 12.02 -12.56
N LEU A 227 -2.63 10.85 -12.69
CA LEU A 227 -1.25 10.67 -13.13
C LEU A 227 -1.22 9.55 -14.17
N ASP A 228 -0.78 9.87 -15.39
CA ASP A 228 -0.71 8.93 -16.53
C ASP A 228 -2.01 8.15 -16.78
N GLY A 229 -3.16 8.81 -16.58
CA GLY A 229 -4.49 8.23 -16.76
C GLY A 229 -4.99 7.39 -15.58
N VAL A 230 -4.21 7.25 -14.51
CA VAL A 230 -4.61 6.59 -13.26
C VAL A 230 -5.10 7.63 -12.26
N ASN A 231 -6.27 7.39 -11.66
CA ASN A 231 -6.79 8.23 -10.58
C ASN A 231 -6.14 7.82 -9.24
N LEU A 232 -5.41 8.75 -8.62
CA LEU A 232 -4.75 8.55 -7.33
C LEU A 232 -5.68 8.83 -6.14
N CYS A 233 -6.80 9.51 -6.36
CA CYS A 233 -7.76 9.97 -5.34
C CYS A 233 -8.97 9.02 -5.20
N ASP A 234 -8.79 7.75 -5.53
CA ASP A 234 -9.86 6.75 -5.51
C ASP A 234 -10.26 6.31 -4.10
N HIS A 235 -9.29 6.28 -3.18
CA HIS A 235 -9.42 5.79 -1.82
C HIS A 235 -10.56 6.46 -1.02
N GLY A 236 -10.74 7.78 -1.17
CA GLY A 236 -11.74 8.52 -0.40
C GLY A 236 -13.17 8.22 -0.84
N SER A 237 -13.38 8.00 -2.14
CA SER A 237 -14.65 7.48 -2.67
C SER A 237 -14.93 6.08 -2.10
N HIS A 238 -13.90 5.24 -2.00
CA HIS A 238 -14.04 3.87 -1.52
C HIS A 238 -14.50 3.82 -0.07
N VAL A 239 -13.81 4.54 0.82
CA VAL A 239 -14.18 4.57 2.24
C VAL A 239 -15.52 5.28 2.49
N ALA A 240 -15.87 6.29 1.69
CA ALA A 240 -17.19 6.92 1.75
C ALA A 240 -18.30 5.96 1.31
N GLY A 241 -18.04 5.15 0.28
CA GLY A 241 -18.90 4.08 -0.20
C GLY A 241 -19.24 3.09 0.91
N ILE A 242 -18.21 2.61 1.62
CA ILE A 242 -18.36 1.68 2.75
C ILE A 242 -19.16 2.32 3.89
N ALA A 243 -18.88 3.58 4.24
CA ALA A 243 -19.53 4.22 5.38
C ALA A 243 -21.01 4.54 5.10
N ALA A 244 -21.32 5.19 3.98
CA ALA A 244 -22.62 5.81 3.73
C ALA A 244 -23.07 5.84 2.26
N GLY A 245 -22.35 5.16 1.37
CA GLY A 245 -22.77 4.97 -0.02
C GLY A 245 -23.96 4.02 -0.16
N THR A 246 -24.46 3.87 -1.39
CA THR A 246 -25.44 2.83 -1.72
C THR A 246 -24.83 1.45 -1.43
N GLY A 247 -25.46 0.68 -0.56
CA GLY A 247 -24.91 -0.60 -0.09
C GLY A 247 -23.85 -0.49 0.99
N GLY A 248 -23.54 0.72 1.49
CA GLY A 248 -22.67 0.92 2.66
C GLY A 248 -23.37 0.60 3.98
N VAL A 249 -22.65 0.79 5.09
CA VAL A 249 -23.16 0.51 6.44
C VAL A 249 -24.29 1.46 6.83
N ALA A 250 -24.18 2.77 6.56
CA ALA A 250 -25.24 3.76 6.82
C ALA A 250 -25.76 4.38 5.51
N PRO A 251 -26.47 3.62 4.66
CA PRO A 251 -26.86 4.05 3.31
C PRO A 251 -27.94 5.14 3.32
N GLY A 252 -28.38 5.58 4.50
CA GLY A 252 -29.31 6.69 4.81
C GLY A 252 -28.64 7.94 5.40
N ALA A 253 -27.37 7.89 5.80
CA ALA A 253 -26.62 9.05 6.30
C ALA A 253 -26.13 10.01 5.20
N GLY A 254 -26.09 11.30 5.53
CA GLY A 254 -25.39 12.30 4.71
C GLY A 254 -23.87 12.15 4.82
N ILE A 255 -23.14 12.72 3.87
CA ILE A 255 -21.69 12.65 3.78
C ILE A 255 -21.13 14.08 3.77
N VAL A 256 -20.19 14.36 4.66
CA VAL A 256 -19.31 15.54 4.57
C VAL A 256 -18.01 15.08 3.94
N ALA A 257 -17.75 15.50 2.70
CA ALA A 257 -16.55 15.12 1.97
C ALA A 257 -15.42 16.12 2.27
N VAL A 258 -14.29 15.65 2.81
CA VAL A 258 -13.14 16.52 3.08
C VAL A 258 -11.88 15.92 2.47
N GLN A 259 -11.37 16.59 1.45
CA GLN A 259 -10.08 16.27 0.84
C GLN A 259 -8.96 16.79 1.76
N VAL A 260 -8.01 15.94 2.17
CA VAL A 260 -6.89 16.32 3.06
C VAL A 260 -5.50 15.92 2.56
N PHE A 261 -5.42 15.27 1.40
CA PHE A 261 -4.16 14.80 0.80
C PHE A 261 -3.61 15.80 -0.21
N SER A 262 -2.30 15.77 -0.41
CA SER A 262 -1.59 16.48 -1.48
C SER A 262 -0.83 15.45 -2.29
N ARG A 263 -0.60 15.71 -3.58
CA ARG A 263 0.24 14.84 -4.41
C ARG A 263 1.69 15.29 -4.30
N LEU A 264 2.56 14.41 -3.85
CA LEU A 264 4.00 14.61 -3.86
C LEU A 264 4.59 13.92 -5.10
N ASN A 265 5.10 14.71 -6.03
CA ASN A 265 5.82 14.28 -7.22
C ASN A 265 7.32 14.22 -6.92
N ASP A 266 7.72 13.26 -6.09
CA ASP A 266 9.12 13.03 -5.73
C ASP A 266 9.38 11.52 -5.61
N GLU A 267 10.03 10.95 -6.62
CA GLU A 267 10.33 9.52 -6.69
C GLU A 267 11.20 9.02 -5.53
N ASP A 268 12.11 9.85 -5.01
CA ASP A 268 12.96 9.46 -3.89
C ASP A 268 12.15 9.35 -2.59
N SER A 269 11.19 10.25 -2.40
CA SER A 269 10.29 10.25 -1.24
C SER A 269 9.16 9.22 -1.38
N CYS A 270 8.61 9.03 -2.58
CA CYS A 270 7.45 8.17 -2.82
C CYS A 270 7.82 6.72 -3.16
N GLY A 271 8.98 6.48 -3.79
CA GLY A 271 9.36 5.17 -4.35
C GLY A 271 8.68 4.84 -5.69
N GLU A 272 7.88 5.77 -6.20
CA GLU A 272 7.09 5.79 -7.44
C GLU A 272 7.09 7.26 -7.92
N PRO A 273 6.76 7.58 -9.19
CA PRO A 273 6.81 8.95 -9.70
C PRO A 273 6.03 9.98 -8.86
N ALA A 274 4.94 9.54 -8.21
CA ALA A 274 4.25 10.34 -7.20
C ALA A 274 3.55 9.47 -6.15
N CYS A 275 3.18 10.09 -5.04
CA CYS A 275 2.35 9.49 -3.98
C CYS A 275 1.47 10.55 -3.34
N LEU A 276 0.42 10.11 -2.62
CA LEU A 276 -0.43 11.01 -1.85
C LEU A 276 0.03 11.07 -0.40
N VAL A 277 0.13 12.29 0.13
CA VAL A 277 0.51 12.56 1.52
C VAL A 277 -0.49 13.51 2.17
N ALA A 278 -0.93 13.18 3.38
CA ALA A 278 -1.74 14.09 4.19
C ALA A 278 -0.83 14.81 5.18
N TYR A 279 -0.76 16.14 5.09
CA TYR A 279 0.01 16.95 6.03
C TYR A 279 -0.78 17.18 7.31
N GLU A 280 -0.08 17.26 8.45
CA GLU A 280 -0.71 17.56 9.74
C GLU A 280 -1.55 18.84 9.69
N SER A 281 -1.07 19.87 9.00
CA SER A 281 -1.77 21.14 8.80
C SER A 281 -3.11 20.98 8.07
N SER A 282 -3.18 20.11 7.06
CA SER A 282 -4.40 19.77 6.34
C SER A 282 -5.41 19.07 7.25
N LEU A 283 -4.95 18.07 8.01
CA LEU A 283 -5.80 17.32 8.94
C LEU A 283 -6.37 18.21 10.04
N ARG A 284 -5.56 19.13 10.59
CA ARG A 284 -6.00 20.08 11.61
C ARG A 284 -7.08 21.03 11.10
N GLN A 285 -6.89 21.58 9.90
CA GLN A 285 -7.89 22.45 9.27
C GLN A 285 -9.19 21.70 8.96
N ALA A 286 -9.08 20.46 8.50
CA ALA A 286 -10.23 19.61 8.23
C ALA A 286 -11.05 19.30 9.49
N LEU A 287 -10.39 18.96 10.60
CA LEU A 287 -11.05 18.73 11.89
C LEU A 287 -11.73 20.01 12.40
N ASP A 288 -11.08 21.17 12.28
CA ASP A 288 -11.67 22.47 12.65
C ASP A 288 -12.88 22.82 11.77
N TYR A 289 -12.80 22.51 10.47
CA TYR A 289 -13.92 22.66 9.55
C TYR A 289 -15.10 21.80 9.98
N VAL A 290 -14.91 20.49 10.22
CA VAL A 290 -15.97 19.59 10.68
C VAL A 290 -16.54 20.05 12.03
N ALA A 291 -15.69 20.49 12.96
CA ALA A 291 -16.13 21.05 14.23
C ALA A 291 -16.95 22.34 14.08
N SER A 292 -16.79 23.10 12.98
CA SER A 292 -17.56 24.33 12.70
C SER A 292 -18.93 24.07 12.05
N LEU A 293 -19.16 22.87 11.52
CA LEU A 293 -20.38 22.51 10.78
C LEU A 293 -21.63 22.43 11.68
N ASN A 294 -22.79 22.84 11.17
CA ASN A 294 -24.06 22.70 11.92
C ASN A 294 -24.78 21.37 11.63
N GLN A 295 -24.23 20.55 10.74
CA GLN A 295 -24.75 19.23 10.41
C GLN A 295 -24.62 18.27 11.61
N PRO A 296 -25.55 17.31 11.79
CA PRO A 296 -25.48 16.30 12.84
C PRO A 296 -24.44 15.22 12.48
N VAL A 297 -23.17 15.59 12.52
CA VAL A 297 -22.06 14.65 12.26
C VAL A 297 -21.98 13.66 13.42
N ALA A 298 -22.22 12.38 13.12
CA ALA A 298 -22.13 11.29 14.09
C ALA A 298 -20.71 10.71 14.16
N ALA A 299 -20.01 10.67 13.03
CA ALA A 299 -18.65 10.14 12.97
C ALA A 299 -17.79 10.89 11.96
N VAL A 300 -16.50 10.99 12.25
CA VAL A 300 -15.43 11.48 11.39
C VAL A 300 -14.52 10.29 11.07
N ASN A 301 -14.58 9.79 9.85
CA ASN A 301 -13.75 8.72 9.34
C ASN A 301 -12.40 9.27 8.86
N MET A 302 -11.31 8.75 9.42
CA MET A 302 -9.94 9.04 9.03
C MET A 302 -9.24 7.72 8.67
N SER A 303 -9.37 7.30 7.42
CA SER A 303 -8.78 6.07 6.89
C SER A 303 -7.32 6.29 6.46
N LEU A 304 -6.52 6.84 7.36
CA LEU A 304 -5.14 7.26 7.14
C LEU A 304 -4.31 7.02 8.39
N GLY A 305 -3.00 6.97 8.22
CA GLY A 305 -2.08 6.76 9.34
C GLY A 305 -0.66 7.19 9.00
N GLY A 306 0.07 7.61 10.02
CA GLY A 306 1.47 7.99 9.94
C GLY A 306 2.31 7.19 10.93
N MET A 307 2.96 7.90 11.86
CA MET A 307 3.94 7.30 12.76
C MET A 307 3.31 6.27 13.70
N LEU A 308 4.01 5.18 14.01
CA LEU A 308 3.48 4.10 14.86
C LEU A 308 3.81 4.32 16.34
N TYR A 309 2.87 3.95 17.21
CA TYR A 309 2.93 4.10 18.66
C TYR A 309 2.41 2.83 19.38
N ASP A 310 3.14 2.35 20.38
CA ASP A 310 2.76 1.23 21.24
C ASP A 310 2.00 1.66 22.51
N THR A 311 1.98 2.97 22.77
CA THR A 311 1.26 3.62 23.88
C THR A 311 0.48 4.84 23.39
N ASN A 312 -0.49 5.31 24.17
CA ASN A 312 -1.26 6.50 23.81
C ASN A 312 -0.32 7.69 23.57
N CYS A 313 -0.48 8.36 22.44
CA CYS A 313 0.41 9.44 22.02
C CYS A 313 -0.01 10.82 22.58
N ASP A 314 -1.00 10.90 23.48
CA ASP A 314 -1.51 12.14 24.07
C ASP A 314 -0.45 13.08 24.66
N ALA A 315 0.66 12.51 25.16
CA ALA A 315 1.75 13.28 25.78
C ALA A 315 2.77 13.82 24.77
N THR A 316 2.69 13.44 23.50
CA THR A 316 3.50 14.03 22.42
C THR A 316 2.92 15.38 22.01
N VAL A 317 3.73 16.23 21.38
CA VAL A 317 3.27 17.54 20.91
C VAL A 317 2.14 17.40 19.89
N GLU A 318 2.29 16.51 18.91
CA GLU A 318 1.26 16.23 17.91
C GLU A 318 0.03 15.55 18.51
N GLY A 319 0.19 14.56 19.38
CA GLY A 319 -0.93 13.85 19.98
C GLY A 319 -1.79 14.73 20.87
N ALA A 320 -1.20 15.64 21.65
CA ALA A 320 -1.94 16.61 22.45
C ALA A 320 -2.83 17.53 21.59
N ILE A 321 -2.35 17.93 20.41
CA ILE A 321 -3.09 18.79 19.48
C ILE A 321 -4.29 18.04 18.87
N PHE A 322 -4.10 16.81 18.42
CA PHE A 322 -5.21 16.01 17.90
C PHE A 322 -6.20 15.61 18.99
N LYS A 323 -5.72 15.35 20.21
CA LYS A 323 -6.58 15.05 21.35
C LYS A 323 -7.58 16.18 21.62
N GLU A 324 -7.12 17.43 21.68
CA GLU A 324 -8.01 18.58 21.87
C GLU A 324 -9.12 18.63 20.80
N LYS A 325 -8.77 18.37 19.54
CA LYS A 325 -9.72 18.37 18.41
C LYS A 325 -10.70 17.21 18.49
N PHE A 326 -10.23 16.00 18.83
CA PHE A 326 -11.07 14.82 18.97
C PHE A 326 -12.02 14.95 20.17
N ASP A 327 -11.54 15.50 21.29
CA ASP A 327 -12.36 15.81 22.47
C ASP A 327 -13.46 16.83 22.13
N ALA A 328 -13.13 17.88 21.36
CA ALA A 328 -14.10 18.88 20.92
C ALA A 328 -15.18 18.29 19.99
N LEU A 329 -14.80 17.40 19.08
CA LEU A 329 -15.75 16.67 18.22
C LEU A 329 -16.65 15.74 19.05
N LEU A 330 -16.06 14.98 19.98
CA LEU A 330 -16.81 14.07 20.85
C LEU A 330 -17.81 14.81 21.73
N ALA A 331 -17.41 15.97 22.29
CA ALA A 331 -18.29 16.84 23.06
C ALA A 331 -19.47 17.39 22.24
N LYS A 332 -19.29 17.52 20.92
CA LYS A 332 -20.35 17.88 19.97
C LYS A 332 -21.20 16.68 19.51
N GLY A 333 -20.85 15.48 19.94
CA GLY A 333 -21.55 14.24 19.60
C GLY A 333 -21.04 13.54 18.35
N ALA A 334 -19.82 13.85 17.89
CA ALA A 334 -19.16 13.20 16.76
C ALA A 334 -17.97 12.35 17.23
N ALA A 335 -17.97 11.05 16.91
CA ALA A 335 -16.82 10.19 17.16
C ALA A 335 -15.73 10.42 16.11
N THR A 336 -14.45 10.37 16.47
CA THR A 336 -13.37 10.31 15.49
C THR A 336 -12.89 8.88 15.36
N VAL A 337 -13.05 8.28 14.19
CA VAL A 337 -12.79 6.86 13.91
C VAL A 337 -11.59 6.77 12.98
N VAL A 338 -10.53 6.10 13.40
CA VAL A 338 -9.22 6.19 12.76
C VAL A 338 -8.63 4.81 12.50
N ALA A 339 -8.05 4.61 11.31
CA ALA A 339 -7.40 3.36 10.93
C ALA A 339 -6.16 3.08 11.80
N ALA A 340 -6.04 1.85 12.31
CA ALA A 340 -4.93 1.46 13.18
C ALA A 340 -3.58 1.33 12.45
N GLY A 341 -3.59 1.10 11.13
CA GLY A 341 -2.41 0.88 10.29
C GLY A 341 -2.25 -0.58 9.85
N ASN A 342 -1.37 -0.81 8.87
CA ASN A 342 -1.25 -2.05 8.08
C ASN A 342 0.18 -2.64 8.12
N GLU A 343 0.83 -2.59 9.29
CA GLU A 343 2.24 -2.94 9.47
C GLU A 343 2.46 -4.21 10.31
N TYR A 344 1.38 -4.90 10.72
CA TYR A 344 1.42 -5.97 11.73
C TYR A 344 2.03 -5.51 13.07
N TYR A 345 1.94 -4.21 13.35
CA TYR A 345 2.53 -3.62 14.54
C TYR A 345 1.67 -3.86 15.79
N GLU A 346 2.34 -4.07 16.91
CA GLU A 346 1.74 -4.24 18.23
C GLU A 346 1.43 -2.87 18.89
N GLY A 347 0.61 -2.08 18.20
CA GLY A 347 0.26 -0.70 18.54
C GLY A 347 -0.70 -0.11 17.50
N THR A 348 -0.69 1.22 17.34
CA THR A 348 -1.50 1.92 16.33
C THR A 348 -0.72 3.06 15.69
N ALA A 349 -1.12 3.48 14.48
CA ALA A 349 -0.56 4.66 13.82
C ALA A 349 -1.13 5.97 14.40
N HIS A 350 -0.44 7.09 14.24
CA HIS A 350 -0.99 8.41 14.47
C HIS A 350 -1.93 8.80 13.32
N PRO A 351 -3.11 9.39 13.59
CA PRO A 351 -3.60 9.83 14.90
C PRO A 351 -4.46 8.79 15.66
N ALA A 352 -4.52 7.52 15.25
CA ALA A 352 -5.27 6.48 15.97
C ALA A 352 -4.72 6.20 17.39
N CYS A 353 -3.45 6.51 17.64
CA CYS A 353 -2.83 6.44 18.97
C CYS A 353 -3.36 7.46 19.99
N VAL A 354 -4.18 8.43 19.57
CA VAL A 354 -4.77 9.43 20.45
C VAL A 354 -5.91 8.79 21.24
N SER A 355 -5.90 8.90 22.56
CA SER A 355 -6.81 8.11 23.43
C SER A 355 -8.31 8.38 23.24
N THR A 356 -8.68 9.49 22.61
CA THR A 356 -10.07 9.83 22.28
C THR A 356 -10.52 9.27 20.92
N ALA A 357 -9.57 8.87 20.06
CA ALA A 357 -9.90 8.22 18.80
C ALA A 357 -10.53 6.84 19.06
N VAL A 358 -11.40 6.41 18.15
CA VAL A 358 -11.81 5.02 18.05
C VAL A 358 -10.88 4.35 17.05
N ALA A 359 -9.87 3.62 17.54
CA ALA A 359 -8.87 2.97 16.71
C ALA A 359 -9.40 1.65 16.14
N VAL A 360 -9.32 1.47 14.82
CA VAL A 360 -9.94 0.34 14.12
C VAL A 360 -8.93 -0.52 13.36
N GLY A 361 -8.89 -1.81 13.72
CA GLY A 361 -8.13 -2.86 13.05
C GLY A 361 -8.99 -3.62 12.04
N ALA A 362 -8.36 -4.47 11.22
CA ALA A 362 -9.05 -5.21 10.16
C ALA A 362 -9.17 -6.71 10.47
N ASN A 363 -10.34 -7.27 10.12
CA ASN A 363 -10.56 -8.70 9.99
C ASN A 363 -11.07 -9.07 8.59
N ASP A 364 -11.06 -10.34 8.24
CA ASP A 364 -11.61 -10.85 6.98
C ASP A 364 -13.04 -11.39 7.14
N ASN A 365 -13.62 -11.85 6.03
CA ASN A 365 -14.96 -12.45 6.00
C ASN A 365 -15.02 -13.85 6.64
N ALA A 366 -13.87 -14.48 6.94
CA ALA A 366 -13.79 -15.70 7.76
C ALA A 366 -13.76 -15.38 9.27
N ASP A 367 -13.95 -14.10 9.64
CA ASP A 367 -13.89 -13.59 11.01
C ASP A 367 -12.51 -13.80 11.66
N ALA A 368 -11.44 -13.72 10.87
CA ALA A 368 -10.05 -13.79 11.31
C ALA A 368 -9.37 -12.42 11.25
N ILE A 369 -8.49 -12.10 12.22
CA ILE A 369 -7.69 -10.86 12.18
C ILE A 369 -6.81 -10.87 10.93
N ALA A 370 -6.83 -9.78 10.16
CA ALA A 370 -6.00 -9.65 8.97
C ALA A 370 -4.50 -9.64 9.35
N GLU A 371 -3.69 -10.42 8.64
CA GLU A 371 -2.28 -10.66 8.96
C GLU A 371 -1.38 -9.42 8.90
N TRP A 372 -1.85 -8.32 8.31
CA TRP A 372 -1.14 -7.04 8.24
C TRP A 372 -1.74 -6.00 9.20
N SER A 373 -2.88 -6.27 9.84
CA SER A 373 -3.52 -5.30 10.73
C SER A 373 -2.62 -5.01 11.93
N ASN A 374 -2.43 -3.73 12.22
CA ASN A 374 -1.96 -3.33 13.53
C ASN A 374 -2.99 -3.75 14.59
N ARG A 375 -2.49 -4.06 15.79
CA ARG A 375 -3.27 -4.64 16.88
C ARG A 375 -2.60 -4.38 18.22
N GLY A 376 -3.34 -4.47 19.31
CA GLY A 376 -2.77 -4.31 20.65
C GLY A 376 -3.68 -3.56 21.61
N PRO A 377 -3.17 -3.24 22.80
CA PRO A 377 -3.95 -2.59 23.85
C PRO A 377 -4.52 -1.21 23.49
N LEU A 378 -3.97 -0.55 22.46
CA LEU A 378 -4.48 0.72 21.94
C LEU A 378 -5.67 0.56 20.98
N LEU A 379 -5.95 -0.65 20.51
CA LEU A 379 -7.00 -0.90 19.53
C LEU A 379 -8.36 -1.00 20.23
N ASP A 380 -9.35 -0.24 19.75
CA ASP A 380 -10.71 -0.29 20.31
C ASP A 380 -11.55 -1.40 19.68
N LEU A 381 -11.48 -1.55 18.36
CA LEU A 381 -12.35 -2.44 17.59
C LEU A 381 -11.62 -3.07 16.41
N PHE A 382 -12.02 -4.28 16.04
CA PHE A 382 -11.84 -4.83 14.69
C PHE A 382 -13.11 -4.66 13.87
N ALA A 383 -12.97 -4.46 12.56
CA ALA A 383 -14.09 -4.55 11.62
C ALA A 383 -13.62 -5.16 10.27
N PRO A 384 -14.54 -5.65 9.43
CA PRO A 384 -14.15 -6.26 8.16
C PRO A 384 -13.41 -5.26 7.26
N GLY A 385 -12.22 -5.65 6.82
CA GLY A 385 -11.33 -4.80 6.02
C GLY A 385 -10.55 -5.58 4.97
N VAL A 386 -10.96 -6.81 4.66
CA VAL A 386 -10.35 -7.65 3.60
C VAL A 386 -11.40 -7.93 2.55
N ASP A 387 -11.02 -7.75 1.28
CA ASP A 387 -11.84 -7.96 0.09
C ASP A 387 -13.16 -7.20 0.15
N ILE A 388 -13.06 -5.89 0.39
CA ILE A 388 -14.21 -4.98 0.48
C ILE A 388 -14.38 -4.26 -0.85
N GLU A 389 -15.46 -4.58 -1.57
CA GLU A 389 -15.87 -3.80 -2.74
C GLU A 389 -16.44 -2.45 -2.34
N SER A 390 -16.10 -1.39 -3.06
CA SER A 390 -16.76 -0.10 -2.89
C SER A 390 -16.56 0.83 -4.07
N ALA A 391 -17.27 1.96 -4.05
CA ALA A 391 -17.24 3.00 -5.06
C ALA A 391 -15.83 3.58 -5.25
N VAL A 392 -15.45 3.81 -6.50
CA VAL A 392 -14.27 4.58 -6.88
C VAL A 392 -14.64 5.55 -8.01
N PRO A 393 -13.82 6.56 -8.30
CA PRO A 393 -14.10 7.52 -9.35
C PRO A 393 -14.46 6.89 -10.70
N ASP A 394 -15.22 7.62 -11.50
CA ASP A 394 -15.72 7.21 -12.83
C ASP A 394 -16.89 6.21 -12.78
N ASN A 395 -17.71 6.30 -11.74
CA ASN A 395 -18.95 5.51 -11.56
C ASN A 395 -18.71 3.99 -11.49
N THR A 396 -17.55 3.57 -10.99
CA THR A 396 -17.12 2.16 -10.93
C THR A 396 -16.89 1.70 -9.49
N THR A 397 -16.73 0.40 -9.29
CA THR A 397 -16.37 -0.20 -8.01
C THR A 397 -15.06 -0.95 -8.12
N ILE A 398 -14.35 -1.09 -7.00
CA ILE A 398 -13.15 -1.93 -6.89
C ILE A 398 -13.08 -2.56 -5.50
N VAL A 399 -12.35 -3.66 -5.40
CA VAL A 399 -12.10 -4.39 -4.15
C VAL A 399 -10.79 -3.91 -3.54
N TYR A 400 -10.83 -3.42 -2.30
CA TYR A 400 -9.64 -3.08 -1.51
C TYR A 400 -9.62 -3.81 -0.17
N SER A 401 -8.41 -3.90 0.38
CA SER A 401 -8.11 -4.47 1.68
C SER A 401 -7.24 -3.50 2.48
N GLY A 402 -7.62 -3.22 3.72
CA GLY A 402 -6.91 -2.30 4.62
C GLY A 402 -7.69 -2.01 5.90
N THR A 403 -7.00 -1.58 6.96
CA THR A 403 -7.66 -0.94 8.12
C THR A 403 -8.45 0.29 7.68
N SER A 404 -8.04 0.92 6.58
CA SER A 404 -8.80 1.94 5.86
C SER A 404 -10.21 1.53 5.45
N MET A 405 -10.46 0.25 5.15
CA MET A 405 -11.78 -0.27 4.78
C MET A 405 -12.58 -0.73 6.00
N ALA A 406 -11.91 -1.13 7.08
CA ALA A 406 -12.54 -1.47 8.36
C ALA A 406 -13.08 -0.23 9.09
N THR A 407 -12.31 0.85 9.11
CA THR A 407 -12.62 2.14 9.76
C THR A 407 -14.00 2.70 9.37
N PRO A 408 -14.35 2.81 8.06
CA PRO A 408 -15.65 3.35 7.64
C PRO A 408 -16.82 2.46 8.03
N GLN A 409 -16.62 1.16 8.27
CA GLN A 409 -17.69 0.31 8.80
C GLN A 409 -18.09 0.73 10.22
N VAL A 410 -17.10 1.03 11.07
CA VAL A 410 -17.35 1.53 12.43
C VAL A 410 -17.95 2.94 12.39
N ALA A 411 -17.48 3.82 11.50
CA ALA A 411 -18.06 5.15 11.33
C ALA A 411 -19.54 5.09 10.89
N GLY A 412 -19.88 4.23 9.93
CA GLY A 412 -21.26 3.96 9.53
C GLY A 412 -22.10 3.34 10.64
N ALA A 413 -21.54 2.40 11.40
CA ALA A 413 -22.21 1.78 12.56
C ALA A 413 -22.60 2.83 13.63
N LEU A 414 -21.71 3.76 13.95
CA LEU A 414 -22.00 4.86 14.87
C LEU A 414 -23.09 5.80 14.34
N ALA A 415 -23.13 6.06 13.03
CA ALA A 415 -24.23 6.81 12.42
C ALA A 415 -25.57 6.07 12.53
N LEU A 416 -25.60 4.74 12.30
CA LEU A 416 -26.80 3.93 12.52
C LEU A 416 -27.26 3.95 13.98
N MET A 417 -26.34 3.81 14.93
CA MET A 417 -26.65 3.85 16.36
C MET A 417 -27.14 5.23 16.80
N LYS A 418 -26.53 6.30 16.31
CA LYS A 418 -26.97 7.67 16.60
C LYS A 418 -28.34 7.97 15.98
N ALA A 419 -28.65 7.44 14.80
CA ALA A 419 -29.99 7.54 14.21
C ALA A 419 -31.05 6.79 15.05
N ALA A 420 -30.71 5.61 15.57
CA ALA A 420 -31.60 4.83 16.44
C ALA A 420 -31.75 5.43 17.84
N SER A 421 -30.76 6.19 18.31
CA SER A 421 -30.73 6.79 19.64
C SER A 421 -30.20 8.24 19.61
N PRO A 422 -30.96 9.21 19.06
CA PRO A 422 -30.48 10.58 18.85
C PRO A 422 -30.06 11.30 20.13
N ASP A 423 -30.70 10.97 21.26
CA ASP A 423 -30.45 11.62 22.56
C ASP A 423 -29.26 11.01 23.33
N LYS A 424 -28.77 9.83 22.92
CA LYS A 424 -27.64 9.19 23.61
C LYS A 424 -26.33 9.96 23.34
N PRO A 425 -25.51 10.22 24.37
CA PRO A 425 -24.16 10.76 24.18
C PRO A 425 -23.32 9.83 23.30
N MET A 426 -22.51 10.38 22.41
CA MET A 426 -21.70 9.58 21.49
C MET A 426 -20.72 8.66 22.23
N ALA A 427 -20.15 9.12 23.35
CA ALA A 427 -19.29 8.29 24.20
C ALA A 427 -19.99 7.01 24.70
N GLU A 428 -21.30 7.07 25.02
CA GLU A 428 -22.07 5.89 25.42
C GLU A 428 -22.25 4.92 24.24
N LEU A 429 -22.43 5.43 23.03
CA LEU A 429 -22.55 4.60 21.82
C LEU A 429 -21.24 3.90 21.48
N ILE A 430 -20.10 4.58 21.63
CA ILE A 430 -18.76 4.00 21.47
C ILE A 430 -18.55 2.87 22.47
N GLU A 431 -18.84 3.10 23.76
CA GLU A 431 -18.71 2.07 24.80
C GLU A 431 -19.69 0.91 24.58
N THR A 432 -20.87 1.17 24.02
CA THR A 432 -21.80 0.12 23.61
C THR A 432 -21.17 -0.77 22.54
N LEU A 433 -20.59 -0.20 21.47
CA LEU A 433 -19.90 -0.99 20.44
C LEU A 433 -18.77 -1.86 21.01
N LYS A 434 -17.95 -1.27 21.90
CA LYS A 434 -16.83 -1.97 22.53
C LYS A 434 -17.30 -3.11 23.45
N SER A 435 -18.38 -2.91 24.19
CA SER A 435 -18.88 -3.90 25.14
C SER A 435 -19.73 -5.02 24.51
N THR A 436 -20.37 -4.77 23.36
CA THR A 436 -21.21 -5.77 22.68
C THR A 436 -20.51 -6.50 21.53
N GLY A 437 -19.38 -5.98 21.04
CA GLY A 437 -18.63 -6.62 19.97
C GLY A 437 -18.12 -8.03 20.34
N ARG A 438 -17.93 -8.87 19.33
CA ARG A 438 -17.43 -10.24 19.51
C ARG A 438 -15.98 -10.20 19.99
N PRO A 439 -15.63 -10.71 21.19
CA PRO A 439 -14.27 -10.58 21.70
C PRO A 439 -13.28 -11.43 20.90
N TYR A 440 -12.24 -10.81 20.34
CA TYR A 440 -11.08 -11.51 19.82
C TYR A 440 -9.98 -11.53 20.84
N VAL A 441 -9.42 -12.71 21.08
CA VAL A 441 -8.37 -12.96 22.05
C VAL A 441 -7.11 -13.36 21.31
N TYR A 442 -6.04 -12.57 21.40
CA TYR A 442 -4.81 -12.77 20.63
C TYR A 442 -3.57 -12.37 21.44
N ASP A 443 -2.40 -12.84 21.04
CA ASP A 443 -1.15 -12.54 21.73
C ASP A 443 -0.47 -11.28 21.17
N VAL A 444 0.05 -10.47 22.08
CA VAL A 444 0.83 -9.25 21.82
C VAL A 444 2.00 -9.23 22.81
N ALA A 445 3.23 -9.26 22.31
CA ALA A 445 4.45 -9.32 23.12
C ALA A 445 4.45 -10.43 24.20
N GLY A 446 3.75 -11.55 23.96
CA GLY A 446 3.61 -12.66 24.91
C GLY A 446 2.58 -12.45 26.01
N ALA A 447 1.76 -11.40 25.93
CA ALA A 447 0.60 -11.16 26.76
C ALA A 447 -0.69 -11.33 25.95
N GLN A 448 -1.70 -11.92 26.58
CA GLN A 448 -3.02 -12.06 25.96
C GLN A 448 -3.75 -10.72 25.99
N VAL A 449 -4.18 -10.24 24.82
CA VAL A 449 -4.98 -9.04 24.63
C VAL A 449 -6.36 -9.46 24.14
N THR A 450 -7.39 -8.72 24.56
CA THR A 450 -8.76 -8.90 24.06
C THR A 450 -9.23 -7.59 23.45
N THR A 451 -9.62 -7.64 22.17
CA THR A 451 -10.24 -6.51 21.47
C THR A 451 -11.52 -6.99 20.79
N PRO A 452 -12.64 -6.30 20.93
CA PRO A 452 -13.90 -6.68 20.28
C PRO A 452 -13.86 -6.47 18.76
N ARG A 453 -14.47 -7.38 18.00
CA ARG A 453 -14.88 -7.17 16.60
C ARG A 453 -16.29 -6.61 16.57
N LEU A 454 -16.53 -5.62 15.72
CA LEU A 454 -17.81 -4.94 15.52
C LEU A 454 -18.99 -5.93 15.35
N ASP A 455 -19.95 -5.91 16.27
CA ASP A 455 -21.25 -6.58 16.14
C ASP A 455 -22.35 -5.54 16.35
N LEU A 456 -22.77 -4.92 15.25
CA LEU A 456 -23.73 -3.83 15.25
C LEU A 456 -25.14 -4.31 15.61
N ALA A 457 -25.51 -5.53 15.20
CA ALA A 457 -26.79 -6.11 15.58
C ALA A 457 -26.89 -6.30 17.10
N ALA A 458 -25.83 -6.79 17.74
CA ALA A 458 -25.77 -6.90 19.20
C ALA A 458 -25.85 -5.51 19.87
N ALA A 459 -25.10 -4.53 19.35
CA ALA A 459 -25.06 -3.17 19.89
C ALA A 459 -26.44 -2.48 19.88
N LEU A 460 -27.22 -2.65 18.82
CA LEU A 460 -28.55 -2.03 18.68
C LEU A 460 -29.66 -2.76 19.43
N THR A 461 -29.54 -4.08 19.59
CA THR A 461 -30.54 -4.89 20.30
C THR A 461 -30.26 -5.00 21.80
N GLY A 462 -29.07 -4.60 22.26
CA GLY A 462 -28.61 -4.82 23.63
C GLY A 462 -28.35 -6.30 23.94
N ALA A 463 -28.10 -7.12 22.90
CA ALA A 463 -27.74 -8.51 23.10
C ALA A 463 -26.37 -8.62 23.78
N ALA A 464 -26.20 -9.69 24.58
CA ALA A 464 -24.90 -10.00 25.15
C ALA A 464 -23.88 -10.27 24.04
N ALA A 465 -22.63 -9.87 24.28
CA ALA A 465 -21.52 -10.17 23.38
C ALA A 465 -21.44 -11.67 23.10
N GLN A 466 -21.09 -12.02 21.86
CA GLN A 466 -20.84 -13.39 21.47
C GLN A 466 -19.66 -13.98 22.27
N PRO A 467 -19.56 -15.32 22.41
CA PRO A 467 -18.42 -15.94 23.08
C PRO A 467 -17.08 -15.50 22.46
N PRO A 468 -16.04 -15.29 23.30
CA PRO A 468 -14.71 -14.95 22.81
C PRO A 468 -14.17 -15.98 21.82
N VAL A 469 -13.41 -15.51 20.83
CA VAL A 469 -12.70 -16.35 19.86
C VAL A 469 -11.21 -16.12 20.01
N THR A 470 -10.46 -17.20 20.20
CA THR A 470 -9.01 -17.15 20.12
C THR A 470 -8.60 -16.95 18.67
N GLN A 471 -7.91 -15.85 18.42
CA GLN A 471 -7.32 -15.50 17.15
C GLN A 471 -5.83 -15.79 17.27
N SER A 472 -5.35 -16.75 16.50
CA SER A 472 -3.94 -16.76 16.15
C SER A 472 -3.80 -15.85 14.94
N PRO A 473 -2.97 -14.80 14.96
CA PRO A 473 -2.55 -14.23 13.68
C PRO A 473 -1.92 -15.40 12.92
N SER A 474 -2.55 -15.85 11.84
CA SER A 474 -2.00 -16.93 11.04
C SER A 474 -0.58 -16.52 10.66
N PRO A 475 0.47 -17.28 11.06
CA PRO A 475 1.69 -17.23 10.29
C PRO A 475 1.29 -17.65 8.88
N VAL A 476 1.92 -17.05 7.86
CA VAL A 476 1.92 -17.60 6.50
C VAL A 476 2.03 -19.12 6.63
N ALA A 477 1.13 -19.87 6.01
CA ALA A 477 1.28 -21.32 5.91
C ALA A 477 2.67 -21.58 5.32
N ASP A 478 3.60 -21.99 6.18
CA ASP A 478 4.90 -22.48 5.82
C ASP A 478 4.63 -23.89 5.29
N ASP A 479 4.75 -24.09 3.98
CA ASP A 479 4.51 -25.37 3.30
C ASP A 479 5.66 -26.37 3.54
N THR A 480 6.27 -26.30 4.73
CA THR A 480 7.44 -27.10 5.12
C THR A 480 7.14 -27.88 6.40
N ALA A 481 6.37 -28.95 6.29
CA ALA A 481 6.42 -30.04 7.25
C ALA A 481 7.43 -31.11 6.73
N PRO A 482 8.47 -31.48 7.49
CA PRO A 482 9.48 -32.44 7.04
C PRO A 482 9.06 -33.90 7.31
N GLU A 483 9.24 -34.78 6.33
CA GLU A 483 9.27 -36.24 6.52
C GLU A 483 10.68 -36.72 6.97
N PRO A 484 10.80 -37.88 7.66
CA PRO A 484 11.93 -38.19 8.53
C PRO A 484 13.21 -38.69 7.83
N ASP A 485 14.32 -38.35 8.48
CA ASP A 485 15.74 -38.54 8.14
C ASP A 485 16.27 -39.99 8.36
N PRO A 486 17.16 -40.54 7.52
CA PRO A 486 17.96 -41.71 7.85
C PRO A 486 19.48 -41.44 7.91
N SER A 487 20.03 -41.74 9.09
CA SER A 487 21.41 -42.15 9.42
C SER A 487 22.52 -41.07 9.46
N ASP A 488 23.03 -40.74 10.66
CA ASP A 488 24.24 -41.31 11.33
C ASP A 488 25.56 -40.76 10.72
N SER A 489 26.63 -40.36 11.41
CA SER A 489 27.08 -40.56 12.78
C SER A 489 28.37 -39.74 13.04
N SER A 490 28.61 -39.44 14.33
CA SER A 490 29.89 -39.31 15.08
C SER A 490 30.94 -38.18 14.81
N GLY A 491 31.32 -37.49 15.91
CA GLY A 491 32.36 -36.43 16.04
C GLY A 491 33.82 -36.93 16.04
N PRO A 492 34.81 -36.39 16.81
CA PRO A 492 34.85 -35.22 17.74
C PRO A 492 36.08 -34.26 17.59
N THR A 493 36.11 -33.20 18.42
CA THR A 493 37.19 -32.21 18.80
C THR A 493 38.36 -32.88 19.59
N PRO A 494 39.64 -32.37 19.69
CA PRO A 494 40.15 -31.19 20.49
C PRO A 494 41.34 -30.37 19.85
N GLU A 495 41.49 -29.03 20.02
CA GLU A 495 42.19 -28.22 21.09
C GLU A 495 43.73 -27.98 20.80
N PRO A 496 44.50 -27.05 21.45
CA PRO A 496 44.54 -25.56 21.34
C PRO A 496 45.97 -24.89 21.25
N GLU A 497 46.01 -23.53 21.40
CA GLU A 497 47.05 -22.67 22.06
C GLU A 497 48.36 -22.28 21.30
N ASP A 498 49.03 -21.10 21.39
CA ASP A 498 48.96 -19.80 22.12
C ASP A 498 50.07 -18.84 21.50
N PRO A 499 50.62 -17.75 22.11
CA PRO A 499 50.15 -16.34 22.22
C PRO A 499 51.10 -15.21 21.66
N ALA A 500 50.56 -13.97 21.71
CA ALA A 500 51.07 -12.56 21.85
C ALA A 500 52.59 -12.18 21.74
N GLU A 501 53.04 -10.94 21.40
CA GLU A 501 52.85 -9.62 22.08
C GLU A 501 53.66 -8.47 21.32
N PRO A 502 53.98 -7.23 21.82
CA PRO A 502 53.31 -5.93 21.57
C PRO A 502 54.18 -4.73 21.03
N ALA A 503 53.59 -3.51 21.07
CA ALA A 503 53.99 -2.15 20.62
C ALA A 503 55.11 -1.43 21.45
N PRO A 504 55.57 -0.19 21.09
CA PRO A 504 55.10 1.04 21.80
C PRO A 504 55.17 2.42 21.06
N SER A 505 54.59 3.47 21.70
CA SER A 505 54.52 4.94 21.39
C SER A 505 55.74 5.78 21.94
N PRO A 506 55.73 7.11 22.27
CA PRO A 506 54.96 8.35 21.93
C PRO A 506 55.81 9.69 21.84
N SER A 507 55.10 10.86 21.84
CA SER A 507 55.48 12.22 22.38
C SER A 507 56.02 13.28 21.38
N SER A 508 55.73 14.60 21.40
CA SER A 508 55.60 15.59 22.51
C SER A 508 54.97 16.95 22.06
N THR A 509 54.59 17.80 23.03
CA THR A 509 54.18 19.25 23.00
C THR A 509 54.98 20.03 24.09
N PRO A 510 54.76 21.31 24.52
CA PRO A 510 54.09 22.57 24.04
C PRO A 510 54.88 23.92 24.32
N VAL A 511 54.14 25.08 24.33
CA VAL A 511 54.18 26.36 25.15
C VAL A 511 54.53 27.76 24.49
N PRO A 512 54.01 28.94 24.99
CA PRO A 512 53.23 29.95 24.20
C PRO A 512 53.51 31.47 24.52
N LEU A 513 52.67 32.43 24.07
CA LEU A 513 52.28 33.72 24.73
C LEU A 513 51.10 34.44 23.98
N PRO A 514 50.38 35.42 24.59
CA PRO A 514 48.91 35.59 24.48
C PRO A 514 48.41 36.83 23.69
N THR A 515 47.11 36.89 23.34
CA THR A 515 46.18 38.05 23.47
C THR A 515 44.70 37.62 23.21
N VAL A 516 43.79 38.36 23.85
CA VAL A 516 42.35 38.19 24.14
C VAL A 516 41.39 37.88 22.96
N THR A 517 40.48 36.91 23.18
CA THR A 517 39.26 36.70 22.36
C THR A 517 38.05 36.31 23.24
N VAL A 518 36.88 36.84 22.85
CA VAL A 518 35.53 36.68 23.43
C VAL A 518 35.14 35.21 23.64
N THR A 519 34.62 34.88 24.82
CA THR A 519 34.12 33.54 25.15
C THR A 519 32.72 33.32 24.59
N VAL A 520 32.62 32.57 23.49
CA VAL A 520 31.43 31.79 23.16
C VAL A 520 31.62 30.43 23.83
N THR A 521 30.73 30.05 24.73
CA THR A 521 30.71 28.69 25.29
C THR A 521 30.15 27.76 24.23
N VAL A 522 31.03 27.27 23.34
CA VAL A 522 30.75 26.08 22.55
C VAL A 522 31.14 24.89 23.42
N THR A 523 30.14 24.21 23.95
CA THR A 523 30.35 22.86 24.48
C THR A 523 30.74 21.98 23.30
N GLU A 524 32.02 21.63 23.19
CA GLU A 524 32.46 20.56 22.29
C GLU A 524 31.80 19.27 22.76
N THR A 525 30.66 18.91 22.15
CA THR A 525 30.27 17.51 22.08
C THR A 525 31.37 16.80 21.33
N ALA A 526 32.10 15.95 22.05
CA ALA A 526 33.08 15.04 21.48
C ALA A 526 32.51 14.44 20.21
N LYS A 527 33.25 14.59 19.10
CA LYS A 527 32.98 13.83 17.87
C LYS A 527 32.86 12.37 18.30
N PRO A 528 31.69 11.72 18.11
CA PRO A 528 31.55 10.33 18.51
C PRO A 528 32.65 9.54 17.80
N PRO A 529 33.32 8.60 18.49
CA PRO A 529 34.29 7.74 17.84
C PRO A 529 33.64 7.17 16.57
N ALA A 530 34.40 7.06 15.48
CA ALA A 530 33.89 6.47 14.25
C ALA A 530 33.20 5.16 14.61
N ALA A 531 31.87 5.14 14.52
CA ALA A 531 31.08 4.01 14.98
C ALA A 531 31.51 2.81 14.15
N VAL A 532 32.28 1.93 14.78
CA VAL A 532 32.61 0.65 14.18
C VAL A 532 31.28 -0.07 14.10
N CYS A 533 30.82 -0.30 12.88
CA CYS A 533 29.60 -1.04 12.65
C CYS A 533 29.74 -2.46 13.20
N THR A 534 29.21 -2.70 14.39
CA THR A 534 29.21 -4.02 15.03
C THR A 534 27.89 -4.71 14.80
N ARG A 535 27.96 -6.01 14.52
CA ARG A 535 26.80 -6.89 14.47
C ARG A 535 26.07 -6.85 15.82
N GLY A 536 24.74 -6.94 15.81
CA GLY A 536 23.96 -7.11 17.03
C GLY A 536 24.21 -8.46 17.70
N THR A 537 23.65 -8.65 18.90
CA THR A 537 23.77 -9.90 19.67
C THR A 537 22.41 -10.58 19.88
N ALA A 538 21.40 -10.23 19.08
CA ALA A 538 20.05 -10.71 19.29
C ALA A 538 19.95 -12.22 19.05
N ALA A 539 19.29 -12.92 19.95
CA ALA A 539 19.11 -14.37 19.89
C ALA A 539 17.89 -14.80 19.05
N ARG A 540 16.95 -13.88 18.77
CA ARG A 540 15.68 -14.17 18.10
C ARG A 540 15.60 -13.48 16.74
N LYS A 541 15.18 -14.22 15.71
CA LYS A 541 14.86 -13.68 14.38
C LYS A 541 13.57 -12.87 14.44
N LEU A 542 13.56 -11.73 13.75
CA LEU A 542 12.36 -10.96 13.48
C LEU A 542 11.83 -11.33 12.09
N ALA A 543 10.51 -11.47 11.97
CA ALA A 543 9.83 -11.65 10.69
C ALA A 543 9.85 -10.34 9.88
N THR A 544 9.56 -10.43 8.57
CA THR A 544 9.51 -9.26 7.66
C THR A 544 8.67 -8.09 8.20
N PRO A 545 7.43 -8.29 8.69
CA PRO A 545 6.63 -7.18 9.20
C PRO A 545 7.25 -6.56 10.47
N GLN A 546 7.89 -7.37 11.31
CA GLN A 546 8.59 -6.89 12.52
C GLN A 546 9.83 -6.07 12.16
N TRP A 547 10.56 -6.44 11.09
CA TRP A 547 11.65 -5.60 10.57
C TRP A 547 11.15 -4.28 9.97
N ALA A 548 9.96 -4.26 9.38
CA ALA A 548 9.36 -3.03 8.89
C ALA A 548 9.07 -2.08 10.06
N VAL A 549 8.56 -2.59 11.18
CA VAL A 549 8.37 -1.82 12.41
C VAL A 549 9.69 -1.23 12.91
N GLU A 550 10.75 -2.04 12.96
CA GLU A 550 12.07 -1.58 13.41
C GLU A 550 12.65 -0.47 12.52
N LEU A 551 12.44 -0.54 11.20
CA LEU A 551 12.97 0.42 10.23
C LEU A 551 12.12 1.68 10.04
N HIS A 552 10.96 1.75 10.69
CA HIS A 552 10.06 2.89 10.60
C HIS A 552 10.50 3.99 11.59
N ARG A 553 10.68 5.23 11.07
CA ARG A 553 11.48 6.36 11.64
C ARG A 553 11.17 6.82 13.08
N ALA A 554 10.18 6.25 13.79
CA ALA A 554 9.97 6.54 15.22
C ALA A 554 9.38 5.38 16.05
N SER A 555 9.38 4.15 15.54
CA SER A 555 8.64 3.04 16.17
C SER A 555 9.45 1.77 16.43
N GLY A 556 10.70 1.73 15.96
CA GLY A 556 11.63 0.66 16.26
C GLY A 556 12.21 0.77 17.65
N THR A 557 12.54 -0.39 18.24
CA THR A 557 13.29 -0.47 19.50
C THR A 557 14.80 -0.43 19.26
N ILE A 558 15.24 -0.74 18.03
CA ILE A 558 16.63 -0.68 17.60
C ILE A 558 16.97 0.77 17.20
N PRO A 559 18.04 1.38 17.77
CA PRO A 559 18.41 2.76 17.45
C PRO A 559 18.68 2.98 15.95
N ASP A 560 18.21 4.10 15.40
CA ASP A 560 18.39 4.50 14.00
C ASP A 560 19.86 4.46 13.54
N GLU A 561 20.79 4.78 14.42
CA GLU A 561 22.24 4.70 14.17
C GLU A 561 22.71 3.27 13.90
N THR A 562 22.12 2.29 14.60
CA THR A 562 22.39 0.86 14.45
C THR A 562 21.76 0.32 13.18
N LEU A 563 20.51 0.68 12.89
CA LEU A 563 19.82 0.29 11.66
C LEU A 563 20.49 0.91 10.43
N THR A 564 20.84 2.20 10.49
CA THR A 564 21.60 2.89 9.45
C THR A 564 22.95 2.20 9.23
N CYS A 565 23.57 1.72 10.30
CA CYS A 565 24.79 0.94 10.21
C CYS A 565 24.57 -0.41 9.49
N TYR A 566 23.50 -1.16 9.80
CA TYR A 566 23.16 -2.41 9.11
C TYR A 566 22.91 -2.20 7.61
N LEU A 567 22.23 -1.11 7.24
CA LEU A 567 21.94 -0.77 5.85
C LEU A 567 23.17 -0.25 5.10
N LYS A 568 24.07 0.49 5.77
CA LYS A 568 25.37 0.90 5.19
C LYS A 568 26.26 -0.29 4.83
N LEU A 569 26.15 -1.40 5.56
CA LEU A 569 26.87 -2.65 5.23
C LEU A 569 26.32 -3.33 3.97
N ILE A 570 25.02 -3.21 3.67
CA ILE A 570 24.41 -3.66 2.39
C ILE A 570 25.02 -2.90 1.22
N GLY A 571 25.09 -1.56 1.33
CA GLY A 571 25.61 -0.69 0.27
C GLY A 571 27.06 -1.01 -0.13
N LYS A 572 27.87 -1.54 0.80
CA LYS A 572 29.25 -1.97 0.53
C LYS A 572 29.38 -3.42 0.02
N SER A 573 28.34 -4.23 0.21
CA SER A 573 28.27 -5.66 -0.19
C SER A 573 27.58 -5.87 -1.55
N SER A 574 27.23 -4.75 -2.22
CA SER A 574 26.29 -4.57 -3.35
C SER A 574 26.45 -5.48 -4.59
N LYS A 575 27.50 -6.31 -4.70
CA LYS A 575 27.68 -7.22 -5.85
C LYS A 575 27.04 -8.60 -5.68
N VAL A 576 26.49 -8.91 -4.51
CA VAL A 576 25.79 -10.18 -4.24
C VAL A 576 24.27 -10.04 -4.44
N PHE A 577 23.72 -8.84 -4.23
CA PHE A 577 22.28 -8.55 -4.26
C PHE A 577 22.03 -7.15 -4.84
N PRO A 578 22.13 -6.95 -6.16
CA PRO A 578 21.94 -5.63 -6.79
C PRO A 578 20.54 -5.05 -6.53
N GLU A 579 19.53 -5.90 -6.31
CA GLU A 579 18.15 -5.54 -6.00
C GLU A 579 17.99 -4.86 -4.63
N LEU A 580 18.84 -5.19 -3.65
CA LEU A 580 18.84 -4.62 -2.30
C LEU A 580 19.46 -3.21 -2.23
N THR A 581 20.06 -2.71 -3.31
CA THR A 581 20.63 -1.34 -3.34
C THR A 581 19.58 -0.25 -3.17
N LYS A 582 18.31 -0.59 -3.43
CA LYS A 582 17.17 0.28 -3.16
C LYS A 582 16.92 0.50 -1.67
N ALA A 583 17.42 -0.33 -0.75
CA ALA A 583 17.20 -0.25 0.71
C ALA A 583 18.29 0.53 1.48
N SER A 584 18.97 1.48 0.83
CA SER A 584 20.17 2.16 1.37
C SER A 584 19.91 3.17 2.50
N SER A 585 18.64 3.44 2.82
CA SER A 585 18.22 4.29 3.94
C SER A 585 17.05 3.64 4.68
N LEU A 586 16.79 4.06 5.92
CA LEU A 586 15.72 3.50 6.76
C LEU A 586 14.36 3.50 6.05
N GLY A 587 13.94 4.65 5.50
CA GLY A 587 12.66 4.77 4.80
C GLY A 587 12.60 3.93 3.52
N LYS A 588 13.72 3.81 2.82
CA LYS A 588 13.83 2.97 1.62
C LYS A 588 13.75 1.47 1.97
N ALA A 589 14.43 1.04 3.04
CA ALA A 589 14.40 -0.33 3.55
C ALA A 589 13.00 -0.70 4.07
N TYR A 590 12.36 0.20 4.82
CA TYR A 590 10.99 0.04 5.27
C TYR A 590 10.01 -0.24 4.12
N ARG A 591 10.11 0.51 3.01
CA ARG A 591 9.27 0.30 1.82
C ARG A 591 9.51 -1.03 1.12
N VAL A 592 10.76 -1.48 1.04
CA VAL A 592 11.08 -2.82 0.50
C VAL A 592 10.44 -3.92 1.34
N LEU A 593 10.42 -3.76 2.66
CA LEU A 593 9.78 -4.74 3.56
C LEU A 593 8.25 -4.73 3.47
N LYS A 594 7.64 -3.56 3.23
CA LYS A 594 6.17 -3.40 3.11
C LYS A 594 5.61 -3.81 1.74
N SER A 595 6.43 -3.80 0.69
CA SER A 595 5.97 -4.12 -0.67
C SER A 595 5.89 -5.62 -0.90
N SER A 596 4.68 -6.15 -1.11
CA SER A 596 4.43 -7.57 -1.42
C SER A 596 3.72 -7.80 -2.75
N LYS A 597 3.53 -6.73 -3.54
CA LYS A 597 2.66 -6.74 -4.74
C LYS A 597 3.21 -7.58 -5.90
N THR A 598 4.52 -7.81 -5.96
CA THR A 598 5.17 -8.56 -7.05
C THR A 598 6.08 -9.66 -6.49
N ARG A 599 6.33 -10.73 -7.27
CA ARG A 599 7.28 -11.80 -6.89
C ARG A 599 8.67 -11.24 -6.58
N LYS A 600 9.10 -10.24 -7.36
CA LYS A 600 10.34 -9.50 -7.13
C LYS A 600 10.33 -8.76 -5.78
N ALA A 601 9.26 -8.04 -5.47
CA ALA A 601 9.14 -7.33 -4.19
C ALA A 601 9.11 -8.29 -2.98
N LYS A 602 8.45 -9.45 -3.11
CA LYS A 602 8.47 -10.49 -2.08
C LYS A 602 9.88 -11.06 -1.86
N LEU A 603 10.62 -11.31 -2.95
CA LEU A 603 12.02 -11.77 -2.89
C LEU A 603 12.93 -10.71 -2.26
N ASP A 604 12.81 -9.45 -2.68
CA ASP A 604 13.60 -8.33 -2.15
C ASP A 604 13.33 -8.13 -0.65
N SER A 605 12.06 -8.23 -0.24
CA SER A 605 11.62 -8.19 1.14
C SER A 605 12.21 -9.35 1.96
N ALA A 606 12.13 -10.58 1.46
CA ALA A 606 12.70 -11.76 2.13
C ALA A 606 14.24 -11.68 2.25
N LEU A 607 14.92 -11.22 1.22
CA LEU A 607 16.37 -11.02 1.20
C LEU A 607 16.81 -9.94 2.19
N LEU A 608 16.07 -8.82 2.25
CA LEU A 608 16.34 -7.75 3.20
C LEU A 608 16.11 -8.21 4.64
N THR A 609 15.03 -8.93 4.91
CA THR A 609 14.74 -9.55 6.21
C THR A 609 15.84 -10.54 6.63
N ALA A 610 16.30 -11.40 5.73
CA ALA A 610 17.39 -12.32 6.00
C ALA A 610 18.70 -11.58 6.33
N TRP A 611 19.00 -10.51 5.59
CA TRP A 611 20.16 -9.68 5.85
C TRP A 611 20.07 -8.96 7.20
N LEU A 612 18.94 -8.35 7.53
CA LEU A 612 18.76 -7.62 8.78
C LEU A 612 18.87 -8.57 9.98
N ASN A 613 18.26 -9.75 9.92
CA ASN A 613 18.44 -10.81 10.92
C ASN A 613 19.91 -11.22 11.06
N TRP A 614 20.61 -11.39 9.93
CA TRP A 614 22.04 -11.63 9.95
C TRP A 614 22.77 -10.48 10.65
N ALA A 615 22.57 -9.23 10.25
CA ALA A 615 23.24 -8.06 10.82
C ALA A 615 22.91 -7.85 12.31
N HIS A 616 21.71 -8.26 12.74
CA HIS A 616 21.24 -8.15 14.12
C HIS A 616 21.75 -9.26 15.05
N GLY A 617 22.42 -10.27 14.52
CA GLY A 617 23.18 -11.24 15.32
C GLY A 617 22.56 -12.63 15.45
N THR A 618 21.45 -12.92 14.77
CA THR A 618 20.61 -14.09 15.04
C THR A 618 21.21 -15.44 14.62
N ASN A 619 22.44 -15.46 14.08
CA ASN A 619 23.15 -16.67 13.63
C ASN A 619 24.58 -16.78 14.22
N GLY A 620 24.81 -16.30 15.45
CA GLY A 620 25.98 -16.68 16.26
C GLY A 620 27.35 -16.27 15.71
N THR A 621 27.82 -15.10 16.12
CA THR A 621 29.21 -14.73 16.50
C THR A 621 29.31 -13.21 16.48
N THR A 622 29.73 -12.63 17.59
CA THR A 622 29.73 -11.18 17.86
C THR A 622 31.01 -10.47 17.39
N ALA A 623 31.90 -11.16 16.67
CA ALA A 623 33.09 -10.57 16.09
C ALA A 623 33.32 -11.07 14.66
N LEU A 624 33.43 -10.13 13.71
CA LEU A 624 33.92 -10.43 12.36
C LEU A 624 35.34 -10.99 12.46
N SER A 625 35.59 -12.19 11.94
CA SER A 625 36.94 -12.75 11.83
C SER A 625 37.84 -11.86 10.96
N ALA A 626 39.16 -11.99 11.10
CA ALA A 626 40.10 -11.29 10.22
C ALA A 626 39.87 -11.64 8.74
N ALA A 627 39.46 -12.88 8.45
CA ALA A 627 39.08 -13.32 7.11
C ALA A 627 37.81 -12.64 6.59
N GLU A 628 36.84 -12.34 7.46
CA GLU A 628 35.61 -11.61 7.12
C GLU A 628 35.85 -10.11 6.98
N LYS A 629 36.73 -9.52 7.81
CA LYS A 629 37.21 -8.13 7.65
C LYS A 629 37.99 -7.95 6.33
N VAL A 630 38.78 -8.94 5.92
CA VAL A 630 39.49 -8.96 4.63
C VAL A 630 38.51 -9.20 3.46
N ARG A 631 37.51 -10.08 3.60
CA ARG A 631 36.43 -10.29 2.61
C ARG A 631 35.57 -9.04 2.36
N LEU A 632 35.42 -8.18 3.36
CA LEU A 632 34.72 -6.89 3.24
C LEU A 632 35.59 -5.78 2.60
N SER A 633 36.91 -6.01 2.45
CA SER A 633 37.86 -5.05 1.87
C SER A 633 38.46 -5.47 0.53
N SER A 634 38.26 -6.72 0.09
CA SER A 634 38.80 -7.22 -1.18
C SER A 634 37.78 -8.08 -1.92
N LYS A 635 37.74 -7.88 -3.25
CA LYS A 635 36.75 -8.47 -4.16
C LYS A 635 36.68 -10.00 -3.99
N PRO A 636 35.50 -10.59 -3.69
CA PRO A 636 35.35 -12.04 -3.71
C PRO A 636 35.46 -12.56 -5.15
N SER A 637 36.09 -13.72 -5.33
CA SER A 637 36.14 -14.40 -6.62
C SER A 637 34.80 -15.08 -6.93
N ALA A 638 34.49 -15.26 -8.21
CA ALA A 638 33.26 -15.89 -8.69
C ALA A 638 33.02 -17.30 -8.09
N ALA A 639 34.09 -18.03 -7.79
CA ALA A 639 34.01 -19.35 -7.15
C ALA A 639 33.51 -19.27 -5.68
N ALA A 640 33.86 -18.21 -4.95
CA ALA A 640 33.40 -17.99 -3.58
C ALA A 640 31.91 -17.57 -3.54
N LEU A 641 31.46 -16.81 -4.54
CA LEU A 641 30.05 -16.46 -4.75
C LEU A 641 29.20 -17.70 -5.07
N LYS A 642 29.63 -18.52 -6.03
CA LYS A 642 28.93 -19.75 -6.41
C LYS A 642 28.81 -20.74 -5.23
N LYS A 643 29.82 -20.82 -4.37
CA LYS A 643 29.81 -21.66 -3.16
C LYS A 643 28.87 -21.11 -2.07
N ALA A 644 28.77 -19.79 -1.90
CA ALA A 644 27.85 -19.17 -0.95
C ALA A 644 26.38 -19.33 -1.38
N THR A 645 26.08 -19.06 -2.66
CA THR A 645 24.74 -19.27 -3.24
C THR A 645 24.32 -20.75 -3.15
N SER A 646 25.23 -21.68 -3.46
CA SER A 646 24.96 -23.12 -3.34
C SER A 646 24.77 -23.58 -1.89
N ASN A 647 25.43 -22.93 -0.91
CA ASN A 647 25.24 -23.26 0.50
C ASN A 647 23.93 -22.68 1.08
N ILE A 648 23.51 -21.51 0.62
CA ILE A 648 22.20 -20.91 0.97
C ILE A 648 21.06 -21.75 0.39
N LEU A 649 21.16 -22.15 -0.88
CA LEU A 649 20.20 -23.05 -1.52
C LEU A 649 20.12 -24.45 -0.87
N LYS A 650 21.18 -24.87 -0.16
CA LYS A 650 21.19 -26.11 0.62
C LYS A 650 20.58 -25.99 2.01
N THR A 651 20.38 -24.77 2.52
CA THR A 651 19.72 -24.51 3.82
C THR A 651 18.23 -24.21 3.67
N VAL A 652 17.73 -24.20 2.43
CA VAL A 652 16.34 -23.93 2.03
C VAL A 652 15.68 -25.19 1.44
N LYS A 653 16.28 -26.37 1.65
CA LYS A 653 15.62 -27.67 1.46
C LYS A 653 15.30 -28.29 2.80
#